data_AF-F0SSS7-F1
#
_entry.id   AF-F0SSS7-F1
#
_cell.length_a   1.000
_cell.length_b   1.000
_cell.length_c   1.000
_cell.angle_alpha   90.00
_cell.angle_beta   90.00
_cell.angle_gamma   90.00
#
_symmetry.space_group_name_H-M   'P 1'
#
loop_
_entity.id
_entity.type
_entity.pdbx_description
1 polymer ?
#
loop_
_entity_poly.entity_id
_entity_poly.type
_entity_poly.pdbx_seq_one_letter_code
_entity_poly.pdbx_strand_id
1 'polypeptide(L)'
;MSARKRNRSKTRRLKARGNVQSSVCEQRIMLSATIPDLEIASIDGSGNNLQNPEWGSTDEQLLRLTTVEYSDGISELAGAMRASAREVSNAVVAQQELTENDRYLTDLLWVWGQFIDHDIDLTDPGEHAEEADIAVPTGDPYFDPFGTGTQSIDFTRSNFDETTGDSIDNPRQQVNAITAFLDGSVVYGSDQERADALRTFSDGKLKTSEGDLLPFNEQGLANAGGTSDSLFLAGDVRANENIALTAMHTVWVREHNRIADEIGNENPNLTDEEIYQQARAIVRAELQVITYNEFLPALLGQEAIDPYSGYDETVDPTIANVFSTAAYRLGHSLLSPELLRLNADGTTADEGNIALQNAFFRPDELVQNGIDSILQGAASQVAQELDNQIVDDVRNFLFGPPGSGGFDLASLNIQRGRDHGLADYNQTREDFGLERVSSFEEISSDPDVVAALMSVYASVDEIDVWVGALAEDHVAGASVGELMQTVLADQFTRLRDGDRFWYENVLEGRQLQMVEQTTLADVIERNTNVEIAQENAFYDAAVLYFAIDGNHKEANVIVRERGGQIEVVDQQNRRVLASQSAAQTEKVMIIGRDGLQDRIEIDGSISAADLPGGIVTWGGHGGKDQLLVNGTQHDDVISLASLGSSVNGKSLLNQNFEEIIVRGHAGNDHLTAAGQQLGARLVLDGGAGNDRLEGSDGNDELFGGTGRDELVAGLGRDLLVGGPGNDVLTGDRNDRLVQDELRDRMEMAMRRTARPNDRSIPDAPPQSDNRQQNERERDRDAQRNTGPQRAEQRQDDLQAFMRRR
;
A
#
# COMPACT_ATOMS: atom_id res chain seq x y z
N MET A 1 44.49 -33.62 -17.40
CA MET A 1 43.47 -33.47 -18.47
C MET A 1 42.13 -33.21 -17.79
N SER A 2 41.40 -32.11 -17.91
CA SER A 2 41.64 -30.75 -18.41
C SER A 2 40.68 -29.89 -17.59
N ALA A 3 41.21 -29.06 -16.69
CA ALA A 3 40.42 -28.10 -15.91
C ALA A 3 40.08 -26.89 -16.79
N ARG A 4 38.79 -26.61 -17.01
CA ARG A 4 38.34 -25.38 -17.66
C ARG A 4 38.21 -24.28 -16.61
N LYS A 5 39.21 -23.39 -16.59
CA LYS A 5 39.13 -22.08 -15.93
C LYS A 5 38.00 -21.27 -16.58
N ARG A 6 36.98 -20.91 -15.80
CA ARG A 6 36.02 -19.84 -16.16
C ARG A 6 36.70 -18.50 -15.88
N ASN A 7 37.02 -17.78 -16.95
CA ASN A 7 37.51 -16.41 -16.91
C ASN A 7 36.27 -15.50 -16.86
N ARG A 8 35.88 -15.01 -15.68
CA ARG A 8 34.88 -13.94 -15.56
C ARG A 8 35.56 -12.64 -15.99
N SER A 9 35.23 -12.13 -17.18
CA SER A 9 35.65 -10.80 -17.59
C SER A 9 34.86 -9.77 -16.80
N LYS A 10 35.56 -8.89 -16.08
CA LYS A 10 35.01 -7.67 -15.49
C LYS A 10 34.53 -6.78 -16.64
N THR A 11 33.23 -6.79 -16.92
CA THR A 11 32.59 -5.81 -17.81
C THR A 11 32.24 -4.61 -16.94
N ARG A 12 33.09 -3.58 -16.99
CA ARG A 12 32.78 -2.25 -16.46
C ARG A 12 31.53 -1.74 -17.19
N ARG A 13 30.38 -1.65 -16.51
CA ARG A 13 29.22 -0.88 -16.98
C ARG A 13 29.69 0.57 -17.15
N LEU A 14 29.83 1.02 -18.39
CA LEU A 14 29.82 2.44 -18.70
C LEU A 14 28.35 2.82 -18.81
N LYS A 15 27.74 3.30 -17.71
CA LYS A 15 26.59 4.21 -17.83
C LYS A 15 27.09 5.37 -18.72
N ALA A 16 26.36 5.69 -19.77
CA ALA A 16 26.62 6.90 -20.54
C ALA A 16 26.43 8.08 -19.59
N ARG A 17 27.53 8.57 -19.01
CA ARG A 17 27.54 9.79 -18.22
C ARG A 17 27.09 10.93 -19.13
N GLY A 18 25.81 11.27 -19.08
CA GLY A 18 25.38 12.65 -19.20
C GLY A 18 26.23 13.49 -18.24
N ASN A 19 26.61 14.68 -18.67
CA ASN A 19 27.57 15.57 -18.00
C ASN A 19 27.34 15.68 -16.48
N VAL A 20 28.07 14.90 -15.67
CA VAL A 20 28.12 15.03 -14.21
C VAL A 20 28.56 16.46 -13.80
N GLN A 21 29.33 17.14 -14.65
CA GLN A 21 29.69 18.55 -14.43
C GLN A 21 28.58 19.55 -14.79
N SER A 22 27.61 19.21 -15.65
CA SER A 22 26.46 20.08 -15.91
C SER A 22 25.35 19.84 -14.89
N SER A 23 25.09 18.60 -14.46
CA SER A 23 24.07 18.34 -13.42
C SER A 23 24.46 18.93 -12.06
N VAL A 24 25.74 18.81 -11.65
CA VAL A 24 26.25 19.42 -10.41
C VAL A 24 26.31 20.95 -10.51
N CYS A 25 26.53 21.50 -11.71
CA CYS A 25 26.50 22.95 -11.93
C CYS A 25 25.08 23.48 -12.12
N GLU A 26 24.14 22.64 -12.57
CA GLU A 26 22.71 22.92 -12.62
C GLU A 26 22.15 22.91 -11.20
N GLN A 27 22.31 21.85 -10.39
CA GLN A 27 21.92 21.84 -8.96
C GLN A 27 22.43 23.07 -8.17
N ARG A 28 23.70 23.49 -8.36
CA ARG A 28 24.36 24.64 -7.71
C ARG A 28 23.93 26.06 -8.14
N ILE A 29 23.00 26.20 -9.08
CA ILE A 29 22.54 27.52 -9.57
C ILE A 29 21.08 27.79 -9.13
N MET A 30 20.42 26.86 -8.44
CA MET A 30 18.94 26.72 -8.48
C MET A 30 18.24 26.87 -7.11
N LEU A 31 18.95 26.57 -6.01
CA LEU A 31 18.53 26.90 -4.64
C LEU A 31 18.75 28.39 -4.32
N SER A 32 19.19 29.16 -5.32
CA SER A 32 19.56 30.57 -5.19
C SER A 32 18.34 31.49 -5.09
N ALA A 33 17.14 30.96 -5.35
CA ALA A 33 15.91 31.67 -5.13
C ALA A 33 15.49 31.45 -3.68
N THR A 34 15.74 32.44 -2.83
CA THR A 34 15.11 32.52 -1.51
C THR A 34 13.60 32.33 -1.66
N ILE A 35 12.93 31.56 -0.81
CA ILE A 35 11.46 31.48 -0.79
C ILE A 35 10.94 32.82 -0.21
N PRO A 36 10.47 33.78 -1.05
CA PRO A 36 10.13 35.11 -0.58
C PRO A 36 8.89 35.05 0.29
N ASP A 37 8.89 35.76 1.43
CA ASP A 37 7.76 35.80 2.37
C ASP A 37 7.29 34.40 2.83
N LEU A 38 8.23 33.44 2.96
CA LEU A 38 7.94 32.07 3.44
C LEU A 38 7.15 32.13 4.75
N GLU A 39 5.93 31.63 4.71
CA GLU A 39 5.17 31.36 5.91
C GLU A 39 5.74 30.12 6.60
N ILE A 40 6.04 30.25 7.89
CA ILE A 40 6.69 29.21 8.68
C ILE A 40 5.61 28.35 9.34
N ALA A 41 5.57 27.07 9.00
CA ALA A 41 4.80 26.09 9.75
C ALA A 41 5.33 26.01 11.19
N SER A 42 4.43 25.95 12.17
CA SER A 42 4.80 25.73 13.58
C SER A 42 5.50 24.38 13.77
N ILE A 43 6.15 24.21 14.93
CA ILE A 43 6.77 22.94 15.32
C ILE A 43 5.72 21.95 15.86
N ASP A 44 4.67 22.47 16.48
CA ASP A 44 3.58 21.69 17.10
C ASP A 44 2.37 21.49 16.19
N GLY A 45 2.45 21.89 14.92
CA GLY A 45 1.37 21.77 13.93
C GLY A 45 0.25 22.81 14.06
N SER A 46 0.24 23.62 15.14
CA SER A 46 -0.81 24.63 15.37
C SER A 46 -0.84 25.72 14.29
N GLY A 47 -2.02 26.23 13.98
CA GLY A 47 -2.23 27.30 13.00
C GLY A 47 -2.12 26.87 11.53
N ASN A 48 -2.04 25.56 11.25
CA ASN A 48 -2.14 25.05 9.88
C ASN A 48 -3.51 25.43 9.28
N ASN A 49 -4.61 25.01 9.90
CA ASN A 49 -5.94 25.45 9.46
C ASN A 49 -6.31 26.80 10.10
N LEU A 50 -6.72 27.79 9.29
CA LEU A 50 -7.03 29.14 9.79
C LEU A 50 -8.36 29.24 10.56
N GLN A 51 -9.30 28.32 10.30
CA GLN A 51 -10.61 28.29 10.95
C GLN A 51 -10.62 27.38 12.18
N ASN A 52 -9.83 26.30 12.16
CA ASN A 52 -9.65 25.34 13.23
C ASN A 52 -8.16 25.20 13.57
N PRO A 53 -7.55 26.17 14.31
CA PRO A 53 -6.10 26.24 14.48
C PRO A 53 -5.43 25.03 15.13
N GLU A 54 -6.18 24.21 15.87
CA GLU A 54 -5.64 23.01 16.53
C GLU A 54 -5.75 21.75 15.64
N TRP A 55 -6.43 21.79 14.50
CA TRP A 55 -6.53 20.60 13.65
C TRP A 55 -5.15 20.10 13.20
N GLY A 56 -4.81 18.87 13.62
CA GLY A 56 -3.54 18.22 13.34
C GLY A 56 -2.36 18.67 14.23
N SER A 57 -2.56 19.50 15.26
CA SER A 57 -1.51 19.81 16.24
C SER A 57 -1.26 18.66 17.21
N THR A 58 -0.16 18.75 17.96
CA THR A 58 0.16 17.80 19.03
C THR A 58 -0.92 17.77 20.13
N ASP A 59 -1.05 16.62 20.79
CA ASP A 59 -1.97 16.34 21.89
C ASP A 59 -3.47 16.44 21.57
N GLU A 60 -3.83 16.48 20.28
CA GLU A 60 -5.22 16.42 19.84
C GLU A 60 -5.79 15.00 19.90
N GLN A 61 -7.11 14.90 20.08
CA GLN A 61 -7.82 13.62 20.06
C GLN A 61 -7.71 12.96 18.68
N LEU A 62 -7.47 11.66 18.65
CA LEU A 62 -7.55 10.88 17.40
C LEU A 62 -8.98 10.92 16.85
N LEU A 63 -9.10 11.11 15.53
CA LEU A 63 -10.39 11.23 14.85
C LEU A 63 -11.14 9.89 14.85
N ARG A 64 -12.42 9.90 15.26
CA ARG A 64 -13.30 8.73 15.25
C ARG A 64 -14.11 8.68 13.96
N LEU A 65 -13.63 7.89 13.00
CA LEU A 65 -14.35 7.59 11.75
C LEU A 65 -15.19 6.31 11.83
N THR A 66 -14.95 5.49 12.85
CA THR A 66 -15.63 4.21 13.05
C THR A 66 -16.47 4.24 14.33
N THR A 67 -17.38 3.29 14.42
CA THR A 67 -18.11 2.94 15.63
C THR A 67 -17.14 2.71 16.79
N VAL A 68 -17.50 3.19 17.99
CA VAL A 68 -16.71 3.02 19.22
C VAL A 68 -17.25 1.83 19.99
N GLU A 69 -16.42 0.80 20.21
CA GLU A 69 -16.83 -0.48 20.79
C GLU A 69 -16.12 -0.80 22.11
N TYR A 70 -16.26 0.04 23.12
CA TYR A 70 -15.92 -0.36 24.49
C TYR A 70 -16.92 -1.36 25.04
N SER A 71 -16.47 -2.34 25.83
CA SER A 71 -17.34 -3.41 26.36
C SER A 71 -18.44 -2.87 27.30
N ASP A 72 -18.18 -1.77 27.98
CA ASP A 72 -19.16 -1.03 28.79
C ASP A 72 -19.73 0.20 28.07
N GLY A 73 -19.31 0.44 26.84
CA GLY A 73 -19.61 1.64 26.05
C GLY A 73 -18.87 2.89 26.50
N ILE A 74 -17.91 2.80 27.43
CA ILE A 74 -17.24 3.96 28.04
C ILE A 74 -15.72 3.86 27.88
N SER A 75 -15.09 2.85 28.48
CA SER A 75 -13.63 2.74 28.53
C SER A 75 -13.07 1.33 28.78
N GLU A 76 -13.90 0.34 29.12
CA GLU A 76 -13.47 -1.05 29.30
C GLU A 76 -13.12 -1.70 27.96
N LEU A 77 -11.97 -2.39 27.88
CA LEU A 77 -11.41 -2.95 26.64
C LEU A 77 -12.47 -3.59 25.74
N ALA A 78 -12.39 -3.34 24.44
CA ALA A 78 -13.29 -3.94 23.45
C ALA A 78 -13.16 -5.47 23.43
N GLY A 79 -14.22 -6.14 22.95
CA GLY A 79 -14.15 -7.57 22.67
C GLY A 79 -13.96 -8.44 23.91
N ALA A 80 -14.57 -8.11 25.06
CA ALA A 80 -14.42 -8.88 26.31
C ALA A 80 -14.75 -10.39 26.20
N MET A 81 -15.48 -10.80 25.15
CA MET A 81 -15.82 -12.20 24.87
C MET A 81 -14.93 -12.86 23.80
N ARG A 82 -14.02 -12.10 23.16
CA ARG A 82 -13.07 -12.61 22.15
C ARG A 82 -11.97 -13.43 22.84
N ALA A 83 -11.31 -14.29 22.06
CA ALA A 83 -10.11 -15.00 22.50
C ALA A 83 -9.02 -14.01 22.95
N SER A 84 -8.07 -14.46 23.78
CA SER A 84 -6.96 -13.59 24.19
C SER A 84 -6.13 -13.19 22.97
N ALA A 85 -5.53 -12.00 22.98
CA ALA A 85 -4.72 -11.52 21.86
C ALA A 85 -3.58 -12.50 21.49
N ARG A 86 -3.00 -13.16 22.49
CA ARG A 86 -1.98 -14.20 22.29
C ARG A 86 -2.51 -15.48 21.65
N GLU A 87 -3.74 -15.88 21.97
CA GLU A 87 -4.38 -17.01 21.33
C GLU A 87 -4.62 -16.74 19.83
N VAL A 88 -5.10 -15.53 19.50
CA VAL A 88 -5.28 -15.09 18.11
C VAL A 88 -3.95 -15.01 17.37
N SER A 89 -2.91 -14.40 17.97
CA SER A 89 -1.55 -14.34 17.41
C SER A 89 -0.99 -15.72 17.07
N ASN A 90 -1.15 -16.69 17.97
CA ASN A 90 -0.68 -18.06 17.75
C ASN A 90 -1.41 -18.78 16.61
N ALA A 91 -2.71 -18.50 16.45
CA ALA A 91 -3.54 -19.20 15.46
C ALA A 91 -3.44 -18.59 14.07
N VAL A 92 -3.46 -17.26 13.97
CA VAL A 92 -3.61 -16.53 12.70
C VAL A 92 -2.31 -15.88 12.24
N VAL A 93 -1.43 -15.47 13.17
CA VAL A 93 -0.30 -14.59 12.86
C VAL A 93 1.05 -15.32 12.81
N ALA A 94 1.08 -16.59 13.19
CA ALA A 94 2.32 -17.36 13.21
C ALA A 94 2.82 -17.66 11.78
N GLN A 95 3.97 -17.10 11.42
CA GLN A 95 4.65 -17.43 10.17
C GLN A 95 5.38 -18.78 10.29
N GLN A 96 5.02 -19.75 9.44
CA GLN A 96 5.66 -21.08 9.43
C GLN A 96 6.83 -21.15 8.45
N GLU A 97 6.74 -20.44 7.33
CA GLU A 97 7.74 -20.36 6.28
C GLU A 97 7.92 -18.91 5.85
N LEU A 98 9.14 -18.53 5.49
CA LEU A 98 9.41 -17.18 4.97
C LEU A 98 8.84 -17.04 3.56
N THR A 99 8.11 -15.96 3.34
CA THR A 99 7.47 -15.63 2.07
C THR A 99 8.00 -14.28 1.63
N GLU A 100 8.70 -14.22 0.50
CA GLU A 100 9.11 -12.95 -0.09
C GLU A 100 7.89 -12.24 -0.67
N ASN A 101 7.85 -10.90 -0.57
CA ASN A 101 6.80 -10.10 -1.15
C ASN A 101 6.66 -10.33 -2.67
N ASP A 102 5.45 -10.70 -3.10
CA ASP A 102 5.10 -11.05 -4.48
C ASP A 102 5.24 -9.88 -5.47
N ARG A 103 5.26 -8.65 -4.93
CA ARG A 103 5.51 -7.41 -5.61
C ARG A 103 6.97 -7.03 -5.72
N TYR A 104 7.86 -7.81 -5.12
CA TYR A 104 9.30 -7.56 -5.04
C TYR A 104 9.61 -6.24 -4.34
N LEU A 105 8.81 -5.88 -3.33
CA LEU A 105 9.06 -4.70 -2.52
C LEU A 105 10.25 -4.94 -1.59
N THR A 106 11.11 -3.94 -1.45
CA THR A 106 12.33 -4.04 -0.65
C THR A 106 12.06 -3.72 0.82
N ASP A 107 13.01 -4.06 1.70
CA ASP A 107 12.97 -3.66 3.10
C ASP A 107 12.93 -2.12 3.29
N LEU A 108 13.33 -1.33 2.29
CA LEU A 108 13.11 0.13 2.33
C LEU A 108 11.62 0.50 2.43
N LEU A 109 10.70 -0.35 1.98
CA LEU A 109 9.26 -0.09 2.09
C LEU A 109 8.84 0.01 3.57
N TRP A 110 9.17 -0.97 4.40
CA TRP A 110 8.80 -0.92 5.81
C TRP A 110 9.64 0.06 6.60
N VAL A 111 10.92 0.28 6.24
CA VAL A 111 11.76 1.31 6.88
C VAL A 111 11.17 2.70 6.65
N TRP A 112 10.75 3.00 5.42
CA TRP A 112 10.08 4.26 5.10
C TRP A 112 8.71 4.35 5.75
N GLY A 113 7.90 3.29 5.67
CA GLY A 113 6.59 3.23 6.31
C GLY A 113 6.65 3.52 7.80
N GLN A 114 7.60 2.91 8.52
CA GLN A 114 7.84 3.18 9.94
C GLN A 114 8.32 4.62 10.19
N PHE A 115 9.23 5.12 9.35
CA PHE A 115 9.72 6.50 9.47
C PHE A 115 8.60 7.53 9.30
N ILE A 116 7.66 7.28 8.38
CA ILE A 116 6.49 8.14 8.13
C ILE A 116 5.41 7.98 9.19
N ASP A 117 5.12 6.76 9.67
CA ASP A 117 4.25 6.51 10.83
C ASP A 117 4.71 7.35 12.03
N HIS A 118 6.02 7.39 12.26
CA HIS A 118 6.63 8.17 13.32
C HIS A 118 6.64 9.69 13.09
N ASP A 119 6.27 10.17 11.89
CA ASP A 119 6.11 11.59 11.59
C ASP A 119 4.69 12.08 11.89
N ILE A 120 3.70 11.18 11.83
CA ILE A 120 2.28 11.54 11.82
C ILE A 120 1.53 11.04 13.05
N ASP A 121 1.94 9.95 13.70
CA ASP A 121 1.29 9.51 14.93
C ASP A 121 2.17 8.88 16.01
N LEU A 122 1.74 9.11 17.26
CA LEU A 122 2.29 8.54 18.48
C LEU A 122 1.21 8.53 19.55
N THR A 123 0.93 7.35 20.11
CA THR A 123 0.11 7.24 21.32
C THR A 123 0.95 6.66 22.45
N ASP A 124 1.38 7.53 23.36
CA ASP A 124 2.17 7.18 24.55
C ASP A 124 1.30 6.60 25.67
N PRO A 125 1.86 5.87 26.66
CA PRO A 125 1.11 5.32 27.80
C PRO A 125 0.63 6.36 28.84
N GLY A 126 1.07 7.62 28.75
CA GLY A 126 0.66 8.71 29.64
C GLY A 126 1.24 8.64 31.07
N GLU A 127 0.99 9.68 31.89
CA GLU A 127 1.48 9.74 33.29
C GLU A 127 0.72 8.82 34.26
N HIS A 128 -0.48 8.38 33.87
CA HIS A 128 -1.38 7.53 34.65
C HIS A 128 -1.63 6.18 33.97
N ALA A 129 -0.53 5.50 33.66
CA ALA A 129 -0.51 4.17 33.05
C ALA A 129 -1.47 3.18 33.74
N GLU A 130 -2.46 2.69 33.00
CA GLU A 130 -3.34 1.59 33.39
C GLU A 130 -2.81 0.28 32.80
N GLU A 131 -2.67 -0.76 33.61
CA GLU A 131 -2.24 -2.07 33.12
C GLU A 131 -3.45 -2.88 32.62
N ALA A 132 -3.27 -3.55 31.49
CA ALA A 132 -4.25 -4.44 30.87
C ALA A 132 -3.57 -5.63 30.19
N ASP A 133 -2.76 -6.34 31.00
CA ASP A 133 -1.96 -7.50 30.62
C ASP A 133 -2.71 -8.51 29.73
N ILE A 134 -1.97 -9.07 28.77
CA ILE A 134 -2.49 -10.03 27.81
C ILE A 134 -2.38 -11.44 28.40
N ALA A 135 -3.52 -12.12 28.51
CA ALA A 135 -3.58 -13.49 29.01
C ALA A 135 -2.87 -14.46 28.05
N VAL A 136 -1.92 -15.25 28.59
CA VAL A 136 -1.19 -16.28 27.84
C VAL A 136 -1.93 -17.63 27.94
N PRO A 137 -2.19 -18.32 26.81
CA PRO A 137 -2.77 -19.66 26.84
C PRO A 137 -1.93 -20.65 27.66
N THR A 138 -2.60 -21.51 28.44
CA THR A 138 -1.88 -22.51 29.26
C THR A 138 -1.05 -23.43 28.38
N GLY A 139 0.25 -23.51 28.67
CA GLY A 139 1.18 -24.33 27.90
C GLY A 139 1.66 -23.68 26.60
N ASP A 140 1.49 -22.37 26.44
CA ASP A 140 2.13 -21.61 25.35
C ASP A 140 3.63 -21.93 25.30
N PRO A 141 4.17 -22.36 24.15
CA PRO A 141 5.54 -22.87 24.07
C PRO A 141 6.62 -21.82 24.39
N TYR A 142 6.29 -20.52 24.29
CA TYR A 142 7.21 -19.42 24.49
C TYR A 142 7.00 -18.77 25.86
N PHE A 143 5.76 -18.39 26.18
CA PHE A 143 5.43 -17.57 27.35
C PHE A 143 4.94 -18.37 28.57
N ASP A 144 4.46 -19.61 28.40
CA ASP A 144 4.09 -20.52 29.50
C ASP A 144 4.57 -21.98 29.24
N PRO A 145 5.87 -22.23 28.99
CA PRO A 145 6.37 -23.54 28.56
C PRO A 145 6.19 -24.65 29.61
N PHE A 146 5.91 -24.28 30.86
CA PHE A 146 5.66 -25.22 31.97
C PHE A 146 4.17 -25.48 32.23
N GLY A 147 3.27 -24.86 31.47
CA GLY A 147 1.82 -25.04 31.60
C GLY A 147 1.29 -24.62 32.96
N THR A 148 1.79 -23.50 33.49
CA THR A 148 1.36 -22.97 34.79
C THR A 148 -0.06 -22.42 34.75
N GLY A 149 -0.49 -21.89 33.60
CA GLY A 149 -1.77 -21.22 33.41
C GLY A 149 -1.89 -19.88 34.15
N THR A 150 -0.78 -19.30 34.59
CA THR A 150 -0.76 -18.02 35.33
C THR A 150 0.08 -16.94 34.67
N GLN A 151 0.67 -17.21 33.51
CA GLN A 151 1.52 -16.25 32.81
C GLN A 151 0.68 -15.23 32.04
N SER A 152 1.21 -14.02 31.92
CA SER A 152 0.70 -12.94 31.10
C SER A 152 1.85 -12.25 30.35
N ILE A 153 1.51 -11.48 29.33
CA ILE A 153 2.42 -10.52 28.68
C ILE A 153 1.98 -9.13 29.15
N ASP A 154 2.92 -8.37 29.73
CA ASP A 154 2.65 -7.04 30.26
C ASP A 154 2.14 -6.11 29.16
N PHE A 155 1.10 -5.32 29.45
CA PHE A 155 0.55 -4.35 28.50
C PHE A 155 0.01 -3.13 29.25
N THR A 156 0.49 -1.95 28.86
CA THR A 156 0.03 -0.68 29.40
C THR A 156 -0.87 0.03 28.39
N ARG A 157 -2.05 0.46 28.84
CA ARG A 157 -3.03 1.21 28.06
C ARG A 157 -2.51 2.59 27.65
N SER A 158 -3.05 3.10 26.56
CA SER A 158 -2.69 4.38 25.98
C SER A 158 -3.18 5.57 26.80
N ASN A 159 -2.43 6.67 26.69
CA ASN A 159 -2.86 7.99 27.13
C ASN A 159 -4.15 8.40 26.42
N PHE A 160 -4.95 9.19 27.10
CA PHE A 160 -6.24 9.65 26.61
C PHE A 160 -6.56 11.03 27.16
N ASP A 161 -7.49 11.73 26.53
CA ASP A 161 -7.99 13.00 27.05
C ASP A 161 -8.77 12.73 28.36
N GLU A 162 -8.24 13.24 29.48
CA GLU A 162 -8.81 13.07 30.82
C GLU A 162 -10.24 13.63 30.97
N THR A 163 -10.71 14.44 30.02
CA THR A 163 -12.09 14.94 29.98
C THR A 163 -13.07 13.94 29.33
N THR A 164 -12.58 12.80 28.84
CA THR A 164 -13.34 11.73 28.18
C THR A 164 -13.34 10.43 28.99
N GLY A 165 -14.10 9.43 28.55
CA GLY A 165 -14.14 8.10 29.20
C GLY A 165 -14.95 8.06 30.50
N ASP A 166 -15.92 8.96 30.67
CA ASP A 166 -16.74 9.07 31.88
C ASP A 166 -18.21 8.61 31.70
N SER A 167 -18.67 8.46 30.46
CA SER A 167 -20.04 8.06 30.12
C SER A 167 -20.15 7.51 28.69
N ILE A 168 -21.29 6.88 28.37
CA ILE A 168 -21.56 6.32 27.03
C ILE A 168 -21.63 7.43 25.96
N ASP A 169 -22.06 8.63 26.35
CA ASP A 169 -22.15 9.80 25.46
C ASP A 169 -20.78 10.51 25.30
N ASN A 170 -19.76 10.10 26.07
CA ASN A 170 -18.41 10.66 26.08
C ASN A 170 -17.37 9.55 26.38
N PRO A 171 -17.25 8.55 25.47
CA PRO A 171 -16.33 7.43 25.66
C PRO A 171 -14.88 7.88 25.59
N ARG A 172 -13.94 7.02 26.02
CA ARG A 172 -12.51 7.32 26.08
C ARG A 172 -11.93 7.66 24.70
N GLN A 173 -11.19 8.78 24.62
CA GLN A 173 -10.53 9.25 23.39
C GLN A 173 -9.03 9.33 23.58
N GLN A 174 -8.28 8.52 22.84
CA GLN A 174 -6.82 8.60 22.81
C GLN A 174 -6.35 9.86 22.08
N VAL A 175 -5.19 10.37 22.46
CA VAL A 175 -4.57 11.56 21.86
C VAL A 175 -3.38 11.18 21.01
N ASN A 176 -3.09 11.98 19.99
CA ASN A 176 -1.86 11.92 19.23
C ASN A 176 -0.83 12.85 19.87
N ALA A 177 0.27 12.33 20.41
CA ALA A 177 1.29 13.13 21.08
C ALA A 177 2.16 13.96 20.11
N ILE A 178 2.07 13.69 18.81
CA ILE A 178 2.81 14.39 17.76
C ILE A 178 1.86 15.01 16.73
N THR A 179 2.42 15.80 15.82
CA THR A 179 1.68 16.46 14.73
C THR A 179 1.09 15.43 13.77
N ALA A 180 -0.08 15.68 13.21
CA ALA A 180 -0.69 14.80 12.22
C ALA A 180 -0.06 14.92 10.82
N PHE A 181 0.60 16.05 10.53
CA PHE A 181 1.06 16.38 9.19
C PHE A 181 2.32 15.61 8.80
N LEU A 182 2.47 15.36 7.49
CA LEU A 182 3.76 15.00 6.90
C LEU A 182 4.62 16.25 6.78
N ASP A 183 5.16 16.70 7.92
CA ASP A 183 5.88 17.96 8.06
C ASP A 183 7.34 17.80 8.50
N GLY A 184 7.80 16.56 8.65
CA GLY A 184 9.15 16.22 9.07
C GLY A 184 9.38 16.39 10.58
N SER A 185 8.33 16.42 11.41
CA SER A 185 8.44 16.35 12.87
C SER A 185 9.33 15.18 13.34
N VAL A 186 9.40 14.07 12.59
CA VAL A 186 10.31 12.94 12.81
C VAL A 186 11.81 13.34 12.75
N VAL A 187 12.12 14.44 12.04
CA VAL A 187 13.45 15.06 11.94
C VAL A 187 13.60 16.26 12.89
N TYR A 188 12.56 17.09 13.01
CA TYR A 188 12.63 18.41 13.65
C TYR A 188 12.07 18.48 15.07
N GLY A 189 11.33 17.46 15.50
CA GLY A 189 10.57 17.43 16.75
C GLY A 189 9.16 17.98 16.57
N SER A 190 8.27 17.58 17.48
CA SER A 190 6.89 18.11 17.58
C SER A 190 6.74 19.15 18.70
N ASP A 191 7.82 19.46 19.42
CA ASP A 191 7.86 20.47 20.46
C ASP A 191 9.12 21.35 20.33
N GLN A 192 9.03 22.60 20.81
CA GLN A 192 10.11 23.58 20.65
C GLN A 192 11.38 23.22 21.46
N GLU A 193 11.25 22.54 22.60
CA GLU A 193 12.41 22.14 23.43
C GLU A 193 13.27 21.12 22.67
N ARG A 194 12.63 20.10 22.09
CA ARG A 194 13.31 19.12 21.23
C ARG A 194 13.87 19.75 19.96
N ALA A 195 13.10 20.60 19.28
CA ALA A 195 13.57 21.30 18.08
C ALA A 195 14.83 22.13 18.36
N ASP A 196 14.85 22.89 19.46
CA ASP A 196 16.01 23.67 19.89
C ASP A 196 17.19 22.78 20.30
N ALA A 197 16.91 21.63 20.92
CA ALA A 197 17.93 20.66 21.29
C ALA A 197 18.65 20.06 20.08
N LEU A 198 17.97 19.94 18.94
CA LEU A 198 18.52 19.40 17.70
C LEU A 198 19.32 20.44 16.88
N ARG A 199 19.07 21.74 17.08
CA ARG A 199 19.70 22.81 16.28
C ARG A 199 21.08 23.23 16.79
N THR A 200 21.95 23.60 15.85
CA THR A 200 23.24 24.25 16.15
C THR A 200 23.10 25.75 16.40
N PHE A 201 22.03 26.37 15.88
CA PHE A 201 21.85 27.83 15.78
C PHE A 201 23.01 28.55 15.06
N SER A 202 23.68 27.83 14.15
CA SER A 202 24.68 28.35 13.24
C SER A 202 24.44 27.80 11.84
N ASP A 203 24.50 28.67 10.84
CA ASP A 203 24.42 28.31 9.42
C ASP A 203 23.15 27.52 9.03
N GLY A 204 22.10 27.61 9.85
CA GLY A 204 20.82 26.94 9.65
C GLY A 204 20.85 25.43 9.88
N LYS A 205 21.85 24.89 10.59
CA LYS A 205 22.12 23.44 10.66
C LYS A 205 21.56 22.73 11.89
N LEU A 206 21.28 21.44 11.71
CA LEU A 206 21.07 20.45 12.77
C LEU A 206 22.40 19.90 13.29
N LYS A 207 22.44 19.54 14.57
CA LYS A 207 23.59 18.93 15.23
C LYS A 207 23.84 17.52 14.70
N THR A 208 25.10 17.12 14.66
CA THR A 208 25.54 15.77 14.35
C THR A 208 26.63 15.34 15.33
N SER A 209 26.83 14.03 15.48
CA SER A 209 27.99 13.45 16.17
C SER A 209 29.08 13.03 15.18
N GLU A 210 30.14 12.36 15.66
CA GLU A 210 31.25 11.92 14.80
C GLU A 210 30.75 11.00 13.67
N GLY A 211 31.25 11.22 12.45
CA GLY A 211 30.78 10.49 11.26
C GLY A 211 29.47 11.01 10.68
N ASP A 212 29.05 12.23 11.05
CA ASP A 212 27.78 12.84 10.64
C ASP A 212 26.58 11.93 10.97
N LEU A 213 26.66 11.25 12.12
CA LEU A 213 25.54 10.52 12.70
C LEU A 213 24.66 11.50 13.50
N LEU A 214 23.48 11.04 13.93
CA LEU A 214 22.60 11.80 14.83
C LEU A 214 23.36 12.29 16.09
N PRO A 215 22.96 13.42 16.70
CA PRO A 215 23.52 13.86 17.96
C PRO A 215 23.14 12.87 19.09
N PHE A 216 23.94 12.80 20.14
CA PHE A 216 23.60 12.00 21.33
C PHE A 216 22.62 12.77 22.24
N ASN A 217 21.85 12.03 23.04
CA ASN A 217 20.87 12.59 23.99
C ASN A 217 21.54 13.17 25.26
N GLU A 218 22.44 14.14 25.07
CA GLU A 218 23.20 14.77 26.16
C GLU A 218 22.33 15.55 27.16
N GLN A 219 21.11 15.91 26.75
CA GLN A 219 20.15 16.67 27.56
C GLN A 219 19.19 15.76 28.35
N GLY A 220 19.23 14.45 28.13
CA GLY A 220 18.36 13.49 28.83
C GLY A 220 16.87 13.65 28.51
N LEU A 221 16.55 14.06 27.28
CA LEU A 221 15.16 14.15 26.81
C LEU A 221 14.53 12.75 26.72
N ALA A 222 13.21 12.68 26.80
CA ALA A 222 12.48 11.41 26.73
C ALA A 222 12.74 10.69 25.40
N ASN A 223 13.17 9.44 25.43
CA ASN A 223 13.28 8.58 24.26
C ASN A 223 12.76 7.18 24.61
N ALA A 224 12.29 6.46 23.60
CA ALA A 224 12.14 5.01 23.70
C ALA A 224 13.51 4.39 24.03
N GLY A 225 13.55 3.43 24.96
CA GLY A 225 14.80 2.88 25.50
C GLY A 225 15.44 3.70 26.63
N GLY A 226 14.85 4.84 27.01
CA GLY A 226 15.24 5.65 28.17
C GLY A 226 15.96 6.95 27.83
N THR A 227 16.50 7.63 28.84
CA THR A 227 17.09 8.98 28.73
C THR A 227 18.63 9.00 28.72
N SER A 228 19.25 7.87 28.35
CA SER A 228 20.71 7.69 28.37
C SER A 228 21.40 8.56 27.33
N ASP A 229 22.57 9.13 27.67
CA ASP A 229 23.44 9.88 26.75
C ASP A 229 24.13 8.99 25.69
N SER A 230 23.99 7.66 25.81
CA SER A 230 24.43 6.70 24.80
C SER A 230 23.44 6.52 23.65
N LEU A 231 22.21 7.01 23.78
CA LEU A 231 21.19 6.96 22.73
C LEU A 231 21.31 8.18 21.83
N PHE A 232 20.95 8.02 20.57
CA PHE A 232 20.81 9.16 19.66
C PHE A 232 19.57 10.00 20.01
N LEU A 233 19.62 11.28 19.67
CA LEU A 233 18.52 12.22 19.73
C LEU A 233 18.10 12.59 18.30
N ALA A 234 16.81 12.48 18.02
CA ALA A 234 16.18 12.89 16.76
C ALA A 234 14.86 13.63 17.06
N GLY A 235 14.13 14.02 16.02
CA GLY A 235 12.81 14.65 16.14
C GLY A 235 11.78 13.75 16.81
N ASP A 236 11.72 12.48 16.43
CA ASP A 236 10.86 11.49 17.10
C ASP A 236 11.58 10.75 18.24
N VAL A 237 10.83 10.41 19.29
CA VAL A 237 11.34 9.76 20.51
C VAL A 237 11.73 8.29 20.29
N ARG A 238 11.24 7.64 19.24
CA ARG A 238 11.43 6.21 18.91
C ARG A 238 12.57 5.99 17.92
N ALA A 239 13.34 7.01 17.55
CA ALA A 239 14.40 6.92 16.53
C ALA A 239 15.49 5.86 16.76
N ASN A 240 15.65 5.36 17.99
CA ASN A 240 16.62 4.31 18.37
C ASN A 240 16.03 2.89 18.35
N GLU A 241 14.75 2.74 17.99
CA GLU A 241 14.03 1.46 18.10
C GLU A 241 14.77 0.34 17.38
N ASN A 242 15.10 0.50 16.09
CA ASN A 242 15.98 -0.39 15.34
C ASN A 242 17.00 0.38 14.50
N ILE A 243 18.12 -0.27 14.16
CA ILE A 243 19.23 0.38 13.44
C ILE A 243 18.91 0.86 12.02
N ALA A 244 17.93 0.24 11.33
CA ALA A 244 17.54 0.65 9.98
C ALA A 244 16.73 1.94 10.02
N LEU A 245 15.81 2.06 10.99
CA LEU A 245 15.10 3.31 11.28
C LEU A 245 16.09 4.43 11.66
N THR A 246 17.03 4.17 12.58
CA THR A 246 18.03 5.16 12.98
C THR A 246 18.92 5.61 11.81
N ALA A 247 19.25 4.68 10.90
CA ALA A 247 19.96 5.01 9.66
C ALA A 247 19.15 5.95 8.76
N MET A 248 17.84 5.72 8.63
CA MET A 248 16.93 6.60 7.88
C MET A 248 16.86 8.01 8.50
N HIS A 249 16.71 8.13 9.83
CA HIS A 249 16.80 9.43 10.51
C HIS A 249 18.12 10.16 10.21
N THR A 250 19.24 9.42 10.19
CA THR A 250 20.56 9.99 9.92
C THR A 250 20.64 10.58 8.51
N VAL A 251 20.07 9.89 7.50
CA VAL A 251 20.02 10.38 6.12
C VAL A 251 19.30 11.73 6.04
N TRP A 252 18.16 11.88 6.72
CA TRP A 252 17.37 13.11 6.66
C TRP A 252 17.98 14.30 7.40
N VAL A 253 18.72 14.06 8.50
CA VAL A 253 19.54 15.11 9.13
C VAL A 253 20.68 15.56 8.21
N ARG A 254 21.30 14.63 7.48
CA ARG A 254 22.32 14.95 6.48
C ARG A 254 21.73 15.75 5.31
N GLU A 255 20.56 15.38 4.82
CA GLU A 255 19.91 16.09 3.71
C GLU A 255 19.55 17.52 4.09
N HIS A 256 19.01 17.74 5.29
CA HIS A 256 18.79 19.08 5.83
C HIS A 256 20.08 19.91 5.83
N ASN A 257 21.16 19.36 6.39
CA ASN A 257 22.44 20.07 6.50
C ASN A 257 23.07 20.35 5.12
N ARG A 258 22.90 19.45 4.14
CA ARG A 258 23.33 19.64 2.75
C ARG A 258 22.58 20.80 2.10
N ILE A 259 21.25 20.84 2.26
CA ILE A 259 20.39 21.91 1.73
C ILE A 259 20.71 23.25 2.41
N ALA A 260 20.89 23.26 3.74
CA ALA A 260 21.28 24.46 4.49
C ALA A 260 22.62 25.04 3.99
N ASP A 261 23.61 24.19 3.74
CA ASP A 261 24.88 24.59 3.14
C ASP A 261 24.70 25.21 1.75
N GLU A 262 23.86 24.62 0.89
CA GLU A 262 23.59 25.16 -0.45
C GLU A 262 22.91 26.53 -0.38
N ILE A 263 21.87 26.67 0.44
CA ILE A 263 21.16 27.93 0.65
C ILE A 263 22.11 29.01 1.19
N GLY A 264 22.89 28.70 2.23
CA GLY A 264 23.82 29.64 2.86
C GLY A 264 24.96 30.08 1.94
N ASN A 265 25.47 29.17 1.11
CA ASN A 265 26.52 29.46 0.12
C ASN A 265 26.01 30.36 -1.03
N GLU A 266 24.77 30.15 -1.47
CA GLU A 266 24.16 30.92 -2.55
C GLU A 266 23.62 32.28 -2.07
N ASN A 267 23.21 32.37 -0.79
CA ASN A 267 22.65 33.57 -0.19
C ASN A 267 23.36 33.97 1.13
N PRO A 268 24.60 34.50 1.08
CA PRO A 268 25.42 34.76 2.28
C PRO A 268 24.90 35.82 3.27
N ASN A 269 23.77 36.46 2.95
CA ASN A 269 23.15 37.48 3.81
C ASN A 269 21.99 36.94 4.65
N LEU A 270 21.55 35.70 4.41
CA LEU A 270 20.52 35.07 5.21
C LEU A 270 21.03 34.81 6.63
N THR A 271 20.14 34.92 7.59
CA THR A 271 20.36 34.53 8.98
C THR A 271 20.29 33.01 9.15
N ASP A 272 20.79 32.50 10.29
CA ASP A 272 20.62 31.09 10.68
C ASP A 272 19.17 30.63 10.57
N GLU A 273 18.25 31.42 11.11
CA GLU A 273 16.82 31.10 11.13
C GLU A 273 16.23 31.04 9.71
N GLU A 274 16.56 32.00 8.84
CA GLU A 274 16.07 32.01 7.46
C GLU A 274 16.60 30.82 6.64
N ILE A 275 17.82 30.36 6.91
CA ILE A 275 18.39 29.18 6.26
C ILE A 275 17.70 27.92 6.80
N TYR A 276 17.58 27.78 8.12
CA TYR A 276 16.95 26.64 8.78
C TYR A 276 15.51 26.42 8.27
N GLN A 277 14.69 27.47 8.22
CA GLN A 277 13.29 27.34 7.82
C GLN A 277 13.13 27.02 6.33
N GLN A 278 14.00 27.55 5.46
CA GLN A 278 13.99 27.20 4.04
C GLN A 278 14.45 25.75 3.82
N ALA A 279 15.50 25.30 4.53
CA ALA A 279 15.94 23.91 4.46
C ALA A 279 14.85 22.95 4.98
N ARG A 280 14.20 23.30 6.11
CA ARG A 280 13.06 22.55 6.65
C ARG A 280 11.91 22.44 5.65
N ALA A 281 11.53 23.54 5.00
CA ALA A 281 10.45 23.54 4.00
C ALA A 281 10.75 22.63 2.80
N ILE A 282 12.00 22.58 2.34
CA ILE A 282 12.40 21.72 1.22
C ILE A 282 12.45 20.25 1.64
N VAL A 283 13.03 19.92 2.79
CA VAL A 283 13.04 18.55 3.31
C VAL A 283 11.62 18.04 3.51
N ARG A 284 10.72 18.85 4.08
CA ARG A 284 9.29 18.52 4.18
C ARG A 284 8.70 18.19 2.81
N ALA A 285 8.98 19.01 1.81
CA ALA A 285 8.49 18.78 0.46
C ALA A 285 9.04 17.46 -0.14
N GLU A 286 10.30 17.12 0.11
CA GLU A 286 10.90 15.85 -0.33
C GLU A 286 10.23 14.65 0.38
N LEU A 287 9.95 14.73 1.69
CA LEU A 287 9.19 13.70 2.42
C LEU A 287 7.79 13.50 1.82
N GLN A 288 7.09 14.59 1.53
CA GLN A 288 5.75 14.57 0.92
C GLN A 288 5.79 13.95 -0.48
N VAL A 289 6.71 14.38 -1.35
CA VAL A 289 6.83 13.85 -2.71
C VAL A 289 7.16 12.36 -2.71
N ILE A 290 8.17 11.92 -1.94
CA ILE A 290 8.56 10.50 -1.90
C ILE A 290 7.40 9.65 -1.38
N THR A 291 6.68 10.14 -0.36
CA THR A 291 5.55 9.42 0.21
C THR A 291 4.43 9.22 -0.82
N TYR A 292 3.99 10.27 -1.53
CA TYR A 292 2.84 10.18 -2.43
C TYR A 292 3.17 9.67 -3.83
N ASN A 293 4.40 9.86 -4.32
CA ASN A 293 4.76 9.51 -5.69
C ASN A 293 5.52 8.17 -5.78
N GLU A 294 6.14 7.69 -4.71
CA GLU A 294 6.86 6.42 -4.71
C GLU A 294 6.26 5.40 -3.71
N PHE A 295 6.14 5.76 -2.42
CA PHE A 295 5.75 4.81 -1.37
C PHE A 295 4.28 4.38 -1.46
N LEU A 296 3.34 5.33 -1.47
CA LEU A 296 1.91 5.02 -1.50
C LEU A 296 1.50 4.27 -2.78
N PRO A 297 2.01 4.62 -3.99
CA PRO A 297 1.71 3.82 -5.18
C PRO A 297 2.33 2.42 -5.16
N ALA A 298 3.48 2.24 -4.50
CA ALA A 298 4.08 0.93 -4.31
C ALA A 298 3.25 0.05 -3.37
N LEU A 299 2.71 0.64 -2.29
CA LEU A 299 1.92 -0.05 -1.27
C LEU A 299 0.44 -0.25 -1.67
N LEU A 300 -0.24 0.83 -2.04
CA LEU A 300 -1.68 0.89 -2.26
C LEU A 300 -2.07 0.69 -3.74
N GLY A 301 -1.10 0.75 -4.65
CA GLY A 301 -1.37 0.79 -6.09
C GLY A 301 -1.61 2.20 -6.63
N GLN A 302 -1.58 2.32 -7.96
CA GLN A 302 -1.54 3.61 -8.66
C GLN A 302 -2.85 4.42 -8.59
N GLU A 303 -3.97 3.77 -8.28
CA GLU A 303 -5.31 4.39 -8.31
C GLU A 303 -5.86 4.71 -6.92
N ALA A 304 -5.14 4.38 -5.84
CA ALA A 304 -5.68 4.47 -4.50
C ALA A 304 -5.93 5.92 -4.02
N ILE A 305 -5.16 6.89 -4.52
CA ILE A 305 -5.26 8.31 -4.15
C ILE A 305 -5.46 9.14 -5.41
N ASP A 306 -6.55 9.91 -5.43
CA ASP A 306 -6.88 10.80 -6.54
C ASP A 306 -5.83 11.93 -6.70
N PRO A 307 -5.62 12.48 -7.90
CA PRO A 307 -4.74 13.63 -8.12
C PRO A 307 -5.10 14.83 -7.24
N TYR A 308 -4.09 15.60 -6.83
CA TYR A 308 -4.29 16.76 -5.95
C TYR A 308 -5.14 17.84 -6.63
N SER A 309 -6.12 18.37 -5.89
CA SER A 309 -7.04 19.41 -6.38
C SER A 309 -6.86 20.78 -5.73
N GLY A 310 -5.89 20.90 -4.81
CA GLY A 310 -5.62 22.10 -4.01
C GLY A 310 -6.02 21.93 -2.55
N TYR A 311 -5.53 22.83 -1.70
CA TYR A 311 -5.86 22.84 -0.26
C TYR A 311 -7.35 23.13 -0.03
N ASP A 312 -7.99 22.30 0.79
CA ASP A 312 -9.37 22.45 1.23
C ASP A 312 -9.42 22.71 2.74
N GLU A 313 -9.72 23.96 3.12
CA GLU A 313 -9.81 24.38 4.53
C GLU A 313 -10.93 23.69 5.33
N THR A 314 -11.82 22.94 4.66
CA THR A 314 -12.91 22.19 5.30
C THR A 314 -12.55 20.74 5.63
N VAL A 315 -11.40 20.26 5.15
CA VAL A 315 -10.88 18.91 5.43
C VAL A 315 -10.17 18.89 6.78
N ASP A 316 -10.50 17.90 7.61
CA ASP A 316 -9.84 17.63 8.89
C ASP A 316 -8.69 16.62 8.70
N PRO A 317 -7.42 17.06 8.82
CA PRO A 317 -6.25 16.21 8.61
C PRO A 317 -5.95 15.29 9.79
N THR A 318 -6.64 15.44 10.93
CA THR A 318 -6.36 14.71 12.17
C THR A 318 -6.30 13.20 11.94
N ILE A 319 -5.33 12.53 12.57
CA ILE A 319 -5.14 11.08 12.40
C ILE A 319 -6.35 10.33 12.94
N ALA A 320 -6.90 9.44 12.12
CA ALA A 320 -7.99 8.57 12.48
C ALA A 320 -7.51 7.47 13.44
N ASN A 321 -8.29 7.19 14.48
CA ASN A 321 -7.94 6.19 15.49
C ASN A 321 -7.75 4.79 14.86
N VAL A 322 -8.61 4.40 13.92
CA VAL A 322 -8.50 3.13 13.19
C VAL A 322 -7.27 3.08 12.27
N PHE A 323 -6.81 4.23 11.76
CA PHE A 323 -5.62 4.31 10.93
C PHE A 323 -4.36 3.98 11.75
N SER A 324 -4.08 4.74 12.81
CA SER A 324 -2.86 4.57 13.63
C SER A 324 -2.86 3.28 14.46
N THR A 325 -4.06 2.84 14.87
CA THR A 325 -4.18 1.72 15.80
C THR A 325 -4.33 0.37 15.10
N ALA A 326 -4.74 0.36 13.83
CA ALA A 326 -4.88 -0.87 13.05
C ALA A 326 -4.23 -0.75 11.67
N ALA A 327 -4.78 0.07 10.76
CA ALA A 327 -4.43 -0.01 9.34
C ALA A 327 -2.94 0.25 9.05
N TYR A 328 -2.31 1.24 9.70
CA TYR A 328 -0.92 1.60 9.42
C TYR A 328 0.12 0.77 10.18
N ARG A 329 -0.34 -0.23 10.96
CA ARG A 329 0.51 -1.26 11.59
C ARG A 329 0.85 -2.43 10.66
N LEU A 330 0.50 -2.29 9.39
CA LEU A 330 0.78 -3.24 8.31
C LEU A 330 2.28 -3.58 8.19
N GLY A 331 3.16 -2.61 8.47
CA GLY A 331 4.61 -2.74 8.31
C GLY A 331 5.22 -3.87 9.11
N HIS A 332 4.54 -4.33 10.18
CA HIS A 332 5.00 -5.43 11.01
C HIS A 332 5.01 -6.80 10.32
N SER A 333 4.22 -6.99 9.25
CA SER A 333 4.21 -8.22 8.46
C SER A 333 5.36 -8.29 7.44
N LEU A 334 5.85 -7.12 6.98
CA LEU A 334 6.94 -7.01 6.01
C LEU A 334 8.33 -7.34 6.57
N LEU A 335 8.47 -7.48 7.88
CA LEU A 335 9.77 -7.53 8.56
C LEU A 335 10.54 -8.82 8.25
N SER A 336 11.77 -8.67 7.77
CA SER A 336 12.71 -9.78 7.60
C SER A 336 13.33 -10.21 8.94
N PRO A 337 13.56 -11.52 9.19
CA PRO A 337 14.16 -12.01 10.44
C PRO A 337 15.67 -11.69 10.56
N GLU A 338 16.31 -11.40 9.43
CA GLU A 338 17.71 -10.96 9.37
C GLU A 338 17.78 -9.71 8.49
N LEU A 339 18.43 -8.66 8.99
CA LEU A 339 18.75 -7.45 8.23
C LEU A 339 20.09 -7.65 7.52
N LEU A 340 20.06 -7.57 6.19
CA LEU A 340 21.28 -7.61 5.39
C LEU A 340 22.15 -6.38 5.65
N ARG A 341 23.46 -6.58 5.74
CA ARG A 341 24.47 -5.50 5.72
C ARG A 341 25.43 -5.75 4.56
N LEU A 342 25.34 -4.92 3.53
CA LEU A 342 26.00 -5.17 2.25
C LEU A 342 26.99 -4.06 1.89
N ASN A 343 28.11 -4.45 1.28
CA ASN A 343 29.00 -3.54 0.57
C ASN A 343 28.36 -3.10 -0.76
N ALA A 344 28.86 -2.00 -1.34
CA ALA A 344 28.42 -1.49 -2.64
C ALA A 344 28.54 -2.51 -3.81
N ASP A 345 29.34 -3.57 -3.68
CA ASP A 345 29.43 -4.65 -4.69
C ASP A 345 28.45 -5.81 -4.47
N GLY A 346 27.55 -5.68 -3.49
CA GLY A 346 26.53 -6.67 -3.12
C GLY A 346 27.06 -7.82 -2.25
N THR A 347 28.33 -7.77 -1.81
CA THR A 347 28.85 -8.76 -0.86
C THR A 347 28.51 -8.37 0.57
N THR A 348 28.33 -9.35 1.46
CA THR A 348 28.16 -9.08 2.90
C THR A 348 29.31 -8.24 3.45
N ALA A 349 28.97 -7.21 4.23
CA ALA A 349 29.92 -6.33 4.89
C ALA A 349 30.73 -7.08 5.98
N ASP A 350 31.85 -6.50 6.40
CA ASP A 350 32.80 -7.15 7.33
C ASP A 350 32.18 -7.45 8.70
N GLU A 351 31.21 -6.63 9.12
CA GLU A 351 30.41 -6.80 10.33
C GLU A 351 29.36 -7.93 10.24
N GLY A 352 29.12 -8.50 9.05
CA GLY A 352 28.16 -9.59 8.82
C GLY A 352 26.70 -9.11 8.82
N ASN A 353 25.72 -9.95 8.48
CA ASN A 353 24.30 -9.61 8.68
C ASN A 353 23.93 -9.64 10.17
N ILE A 354 22.76 -9.10 10.54
CA ILE A 354 22.28 -9.06 11.93
C ILE A 354 20.83 -9.55 12.02
N ALA A 355 20.55 -10.47 12.95
CA ALA A 355 19.17 -10.87 13.24
C ALA A 355 18.35 -9.68 13.77
N LEU A 356 17.10 -9.55 13.36
CA LEU A 356 16.23 -8.42 13.71
C LEU A 356 16.10 -8.25 15.22
N GLN A 357 15.89 -9.34 15.96
CA GLN A 357 15.83 -9.32 17.43
C GLN A 357 17.09 -8.73 18.12
N ASN A 358 18.24 -8.73 17.43
CA ASN A 358 19.50 -8.19 17.95
C ASN A 358 19.79 -6.76 17.45
N ALA A 359 18.94 -6.19 16.59
CA ALA A 359 19.07 -4.86 16.02
C ALA A 359 18.34 -3.78 16.83
N PHE A 360 17.53 -4.15 17.83
CA PHE A 360 16.76 -3.21 18.62
C PHE A 360 17.60 -2.45 19.66
N PHE A 361 17.47 -1.12 19.72
CA PHE A 361 18.18 -0.25 20.67
C PHE A 361 19.71 -0.42 20.67
N ARG A 362 20.30 -0.50 19.46
CA ARG A 362 21.75 -0.71 19.25
C ARG A 362 22.45 0.45 18.55
N PRO A 363 22.48 1.66 19.13
CA PRO A 363 23.21 2.80 18.54
C PRO A 363 24.72 2.50 18.38
N ASP A 364 25.27 1.59 19.19
CA ASP A 364 26.66 1.17 19.12
C ASP A 364 27.05 0.50 17.80
N GLU A 365 26.11 -0.17 17.12
CA GLU A 365 26.35 -0.76 15.80
C GLU A 365 26.59 0.33 14.74
N LEU A 366 25.85 1.44 14.81
CA LEU A 366 25.98 2.56 13.87
C LEU A 366 27.22 3.41 14.16
N VAL A 367 27.56 3.61 15.43
CA VAL A 367 28.80 4.30 15.82
C VAL A 367 30.03 3.56 15.30
N GLN A 368 29.99 2.23 15.30
CA GLN A 368 31.12 1.41 14.86
C GLN A 368 31.20 1.26 13.34
N ASN A 369 30.06 1.06 12.67
CA ASN A 369 30.02 0.62 11.28
C ASN A 369 29.46 1.68 10.30
N GLY A 370 28.85 2.76 10.81
CA GLY A 370 28.12 3.71 9.98
C GLY A 370 26.76 3.17 9.52
N ILE A 371 26.18 3.82 8.51
CA ILE A 371 24.81 3.53 8.01
C ILE A 371 24.78 2.90 6.61
N ASP A 372 25.87 3.03 5.85
CA ASP A 372 25.90 2.69 4.42
C ASP A 372 25.56 1.21 4.17
N SER A 373 26.11 0.29 4.97
CA SER A 373 25.89 -1.16 4.74
C SER A 373 24.46 -1.61 5.01
N ILE A 374 23.79 -0.99 5.98
CA ILE A 374 22.39 -1.26 6.34
C ILE A 374 21.47 -0.71 5.25
N LEU A 375 21.70 0.52 4.78
CA LEU A 375 20.90 1.11 3.71
C LEU A 375 21.06 0.36 2.38
N GLN A 376 22.28 -0.08 2.05
CA GLN A 376 22.52 -0.93 0.88
C GLN A 376 21.80 -2.28 1.00
N GLY A 377 21.79 -2.86 2.21
CA GLY A 377 21.06 -4.09 2.53
C GLY A 377 19.56 -3.92 2.38
N ALA A 378 18.98 -2.91 3.02
CA ALA A 378 17.55 -2.61 2.94
C ALA A 378 17.08 -2.34 1.50
N ALA A 379 17.91 -1.67 0.69
CA ALA A 379 17.61 -1.43 -0.72
C ALA A 379 17.71 -2.70 -1.60
N SER A 380 18.34 -3.79 -1.13
CA SER A 380 18.60 -5.00 -1.92
C SER A 380 17.84 -6.23 -1.42
N GLN A 381 17.31 -6.19 -0.21
CA GLN A 381 16.57 -7.28 0.41
C GLN A 381 15.10 -7.14 0.04
N VAL A 382 14.52 -8.18 -0.57
CA VAL A 382 13.06 -8.27 -0.72
C VAL A 382 12.46 -8.50 0.66
N ALA A 383 11.47 -7.69 1.02
CA ALA A 383 10.76 -7.78 2.29
C ALA A 383 9.97 -9.10 2.39
N GLN A 384 9.51 -9.44 3.60
CA GLN A 384 8.48 -10.46 3.73
C GLN A 384 7.17 -9.98 3.08
N GLU A 385 6.29 -10.92 2.75
CA GLU A 385 4.96 -10.59 2.24
C GLU A 385 4.17 -9.72 3.23
N LEU A 386 3.31 -8.85 2.72
CA LEU A 386 2.33 -8.14 3.53
C LEU A 386 1.06 -8.99 3.64
N ASP A 387 0.99 -9.82 4.67
CA ASP A 387 -0.09 -10.76 4.90
C ASP A 387 -0.50 -10.81 6.38
N ASN A 388 -1.28 -11.82 6.76
CA ASN A 388 -1.69 -12.04 8.14
C ASN A 388 -0.57 -12.60 9.04
N GLN A 389 0.63 -12.87 8.52
CA GLN A 389 1.73 -13.53 9.24
C GLN A 389 2.84 -12.56 9.62
N ILE A 390 3.54 -12.88 10.72
CA ILE A 390 4.66 -12.09 11.24
C ILE A 390 5.78 -13.01 11.73
N VAL A 391 7.02 -12.62 11.45
CA VAL A 391 8.24 -13.33 11.89
C VAL A 391 8.35 -13.48 13.41
N ASP A 392 8.94 -14.60 13.84
CA ASP A 392 9.12 -14.92 15.26
C ASP A 392 9.95 -13.87 16.03
N ASP A 393 10.91 -13.19 15.36
CA ASP A 393 11.76 -12.15 15.96
C ASP A 393 10.97 -11.04 16.66
N VAL A 394 9.78 -10.68 16.16
CA VAL A 394 8.89 -9.69 16.79
C VAL A 394 7.61 -10.29 17.37
N ARG A 395 7.20 -11.49 16.93
CA ARG A 395 6.02 -12.18 17.47
C ARG A 395 6.30 -12.94 18.77
N ASN A 396 7.55 -13.35 19.02
CA ASN A 396 7.92 -14.09 20.24
C ASN A 396 9.11 -13.50 20.99
N PHE A 397 9.91 -12.64 20.35
CA PHE A 397 11.19 -12.16 20.90
C PHE A 397 11.33 -10.63 20.89
N LEU A 398 10.22 -9.89 20.74
CA LEU A 398 10.27 -8.42 20.70
C LEU A 398 10.93 -7.88 21.97
N PHE A 399 12.05 -7.18 21.82
CA PHE A 399 12.90 -6.64 22.89
C PHE A 399 13.46 -7.67 23.89
N GLY A 400 13.53 -8.95 23.50
CA GLY A 400 14.23 -9.98 24.27
C GLY A 400 13.44 -11.29 24.40
N PRO A 401 14.00 -12.29 25.12
CA PRO A 401 13.34 -13.57 25.26
C PRO A 401 12.13 -13.52 26.22
N PRO A 402 11.11 -14.38 25.99
CA PRO A 402 9.97 -14.54 26.90
C PRO A 402 10.39 -14.74 28.36
N GLY A 403 9.70 -14.07 29.28
CA GLY A 403 10.00 -14.10 30.72
C GLY A 403 11.25 -13.32 31.14
N SER A 404 11.92 -12.61 30.20
CA SER A 404 13.04 -11.69 30.45
C SER A 404 12.76 -10.28 29.93
N GLY A 405 11.50 -9.91 29.75
CA GLY A 405 11.07 -8.63 29.16
C GLY A 405 10.73 -8.69 27.66
N GLY A 406 10.70 -9.88 27.06
CA GLY A 406 10.25 -10.09 25.68
C GLY A 406 8.74 -10.03 25.51
N PHE A 407 8.27 -9.53 24.36
CA PHE A 407 6.86 -9.36 24.01
C PHE A 407 6.47 -10.09 22.71
N ASP A 408 5.16 -10.10 22.43
CA ASP A 408 4.58 -10.48 21.14
C ASP A 408 3.92 -9.24 20.50
N LEU A 409 4.53 -8.72 19.43
CA LEU A 409 4.05 -7.52 18.74
C LEU A 409 2.63 -7.67 18.18
N ALA A 410 2.26 -8.83 17.66
CA ALA A 410 0.93 -9.07 17.13
C ALA A 410 -0.12 -9.02 18.26
N SER A 411 0.21 -9.64 19.40
CA SER A 411 -0.65 -9.58 20.58
C SER A 411 -0.80 -8.15 21.11
N LEU A 412 0.28 -7.36 21.11
CA LEU A 412 0.22 -5.93 21.48
C LEU A 412 -0.67 -5.13 20.53
N ASN A 413 -0.63 -5.39 19.21
CA ASN A 413 -1.48 -4.70 18.22
C ASN A 413 -2.96 -5.00 18.44
N ILE A 414 -3.31 -6.29 18.59
CA ILE A 414 -4.69 -6.71 18.85
C ILE A 414 -5.20 -6.09 20.15
N GLN A 415 -4.40 -6.17 21.22
CA GLN A 415 -4.78 -5.62 22.53
C GLN A 415 -4.90 -4.09 22.48
N ARG A 416 -4.05 -3.40 21.72
CA ARG A 416 -4.13 -1.95 21.51
C ARG A 416 -5.39 -1.54 20.75
N GLY A 417 -5.81 -2.30 19.73
CA GLY A 417 -7.10 -2.09 19.08
C GLY A 417 -8.27 -2.19 20.06
N ARG A 418 -8.22 -3.16 20.97
CA ARG A 418 -9.22 -3.31 22.04
C ARG A 418 -9.17 -2.18 23.08
N ASP A 419 -7.98 -1.71 23.44
CA ASP A 419 -7.76 -0.55 24.30
C ASP A 419 -8.33 0.74 23.72
N HIS A 420 -8.20 0.92 22.42
CA HIS A 420 -8.69 2.09 21.72
C HIS A 420 -10.18 2.00 21.38
N GLY A 421 -10.87 0.90 21.74
CA GLY A 421 -12.30 0.76 21.45
C GLY A 421 -12.61 0.68 19.95
N LEU A 422 -11.69 0.10 19.16
CA LEU A 422 -11.93 -0.13 17.73
C LEU A 422 -13.09 -1.10 17.54
N ALA A 423 -13.90 -0.83 16.51
CA ALA A 423 -14.96 -1.73 16.09
C ALA A 423 -14.41 -3.06 15.55
N ASP A 424 -15.28 -4.08 15.49
CA ASP A 424 -14.98 -5.29 14.74
C ASP A 424 -14.72 -5.01 13.24
N TYR A 425 -14.08 -5.97 12.57
CA TYR A 425 -13.73 -5.92 11.16
C TYR A 425 -14.93 -5.56 10.25
N ASN A 426 -16.07 -6.22 10.45
CA ASN A 426 -17.24 -6.08 9.59
C ASN A 426 -17.96 -4.74 9.83
N GLN A 427 -18.03 -4.30 11.09
CA GLN A 427 -18.54 -2.98 11.43
C GLN A 427 -17.63 -1.88 10.85
N THR A 428 -16.31 -2.06 10.92
CA THR A 428 -15.36 -1.13 10.29
C THR A 428 -15.57 -1.05 8.77
N ARG A 429 -15.79 -2.19 8.09
CA ARG A 429 -16.12 -2.21 6.66
C ARG A 429 -17.35 -1.35 6.36
N GLU A 430 -18.44 -1.50 7.11
CA GLU A 430 -19.65 -0.69 6.91
C GLU A 430 -19.45 0.80 7.20
N ASP A 431 -18.66 1.13 8.23
CA ASP A 431 -18.38 2.52 8.58
C ASP A 431 -17.63 3.26 7.46
N PHE A 432 -16.82 2.53 6.67
CA PHE A 432 -16.18 3.01 5.44
C PHE A 432 -17.00 2.77 4.16
N GLY A 433 -18.25 2.31 4.28
CA GLY A 433 -19.16 2.11 3.15
C GLY A 433 -18.88 0.86 2.30
N LEU A 434 -18.02 -0.05 2.78
CA LEU A 434 -17.74 -1.34 2.16
C LEU A 434 -18.82 -2.37 2.51
N GLU A 435 -18.96 -3.40 1.68
CA GLU A 435 -19.89 -4.50 1.95
C GLU A 435 -19.37 -5.37 3.11
N ARG A 436 -20.26 -5.72 4.05
CA ARG A 436 -19.97 -6.76 5.06
C ARG A 436 -19.67 -8.09 4.38
N VAL A 437 -18.73 -8.83 4.93
CA VAL A 437 -18.56 -10.25 4.59
C VAL A 437 -19.54 -11.09 5.40
N SER A 438 -20.01 -12.18 4.79
CA SER A 438 -20.97 -13.12 5.37
C SER A 438 -20.36 -14.48 5.73
N SER A 439 -19.12 -14.73 5.28
CA SER A 439 -18.36 -15.95 5.55
C SER A 439 -16.86 -15.66 5.55
N PHE A 440 -16.06 -16.57 6.13
CA PHE A 440 -14.60 -16.39 6.21
C PHE A 440 -13.96 -16.50 4.81
N GLU A 441 -14.56 -17.29 3.91
CA GLU A 441 -14.13 -17.46 2.51
C GLU A 441 -14.32 -16.21 1.66
N GLU A 442 -15.08 -15.21 2.14
CA GLU A 442 -15.18 -13.90 1.49
C GLU A 442 -14.06 -12.95 1.93
N ILE A 443 -13.30 -13.28 2.97
CA ILE A 443 -12.14 -12.50 3.43
C ILE A 443 -10.91 -12.90 2.62
N SER A 444 -10.62 -14.20 2.53
CA SER A 444 -9.43 -14.73 1.87
C SER A 444 -9.74 -15.90 0.96
N SER A 445 -9.07 -15.94 -0.19
CA SER A 445 -9.03 -17.08 -1.09
C SER A 445 -8.13 -18.22 -0.59
N ASP A 446 -7.27 -17.96 0.40
CA ASP A 446 -6.40 -18.96 1.00
C ASP A 446 -7.15 -19.83 2.02
N PRO A 447 -7.35 -21.14 1.76
CA PRO A 447 -8.07 -22.03 2.67
C PRO A 447 -7.38 -22.19 4.04
N ASP A 448 -6.07 -21.99 4.14
CA ASP A 448 -5.33 -22.10 5.40
C ASP A 448 -5.56 -20.86 6.28
N VAL A 449 -5.60 -19.65 5.69
CA VAL A 449 -5.99 -18.42 6.40
C VAL A 449 -7.44 -18.51 6.90
N VAL A 450 -8.36 -18.97 6.04
CA VAL A 450 -9.76 -19.21 6.42
C VAL A 450 -9.85 -20.18 7.60
N ALA A 451 -9.14 -21.32 7.54
CA ALA A 451 -9.15 -22.32 8.60
C ALA A 451 -8.57 -21.77 9.92
N ALA A 452 -7.53 -20.94 9.84
CA ALA A 452 -6.93 -20.29 11.01
C ALA A 452 -7.91 -19.33 11.70
N LEU A 453 -8.58 -18.46 10.94
CA LEU A 453 -9.60 -17.54 11.47
C LEU A 453 -10.75 -18.30 12.16
N MET A 454 -11.28 -19.34 11.51
CA MET A 454 -12.36 -20.19 12.05
C MET A 454 -11.96 -20.93 13.33
N SER A 455 -10.67 -21.08 13.61
CA SER A 455 -10.19 -21.78 14.80
C SER A 455 -10.30 -20.93 16.08
N VAL A 456 -10.33 -19.60 15.95
CA VAL A 456 -10.34 -18.66 17.07
C VAL A 456 -11.55 -17.72 17.10
N TYR A 457 -12.21 -17.47 15.96
CA TYR A 457 -13.42 -16.64 15.89
C TYR A 457 -14.65 -17.51 15.58
N ALA A 458 -15.74 -17.29 16.34
CA ALA A 458 -16.98 -18.03 16.11
C ALA A 458 -17.82 -17.44 14.96
N SER A 459 -17.64 -16.14 14.68
CA SER A 459 -18.29 -15.39 13.60
C SER A 459 -17.34 -14.38 12.99
N VAL A 460 -17.58 -14.00 11.73
CA VAL A 460 -16.89 -12.89 11.05
C VAL A 460 -17.14 -11.53 11.72
N ASP A 461 -18.23 -11.41 12.47
CA ASP A 461 -18.60 -10.21 13.24
C ASP A 461 -17.85 -10.08 14.59
N GLU A 462 -16.90 -10.97 14.86
CA GLU A 462 -16.10 -10.94 16.10
C GLU A 462 -14.62 -10.66 15.83
N ILE A 463 -14.21 -10.54 14.57
CA ILE A 463 -12.81 -10.41 14.16
C ILE A 463 -12.28 -9.03 14.56
N ASP A 464 -11.13 -9.00 15.24
CA ASP A 464 -10.43 -7.75 15.52
C ASP A 464 -9.98 -7.12 14.20
N VAL A 465 -10.28 -5.83 13.98
CA VAL A 465 -10.12 -5.17 12.67
C VAL A 465 -8.73 -5.33 12.04
N TRP A 466 -7.65 -5.24 12.84
CA TRP A 466 -6.28 -5.44 12.34
C TRP A 466 -6.06 -6.86 11.78
N VAL A 467 -6.64 -7.87 12.41
CA VAL A 467 -6.52 -9.27 11.99
C VAL A 467 -7.33 -9.51 10.72
N GLY A 468 -8.57 -8.99 10.67
CA GLY A 468 -9.43 -9.12 9.49
C GLY A 468 -8.86 -8.40 8.27
N ALA A 469 -8.36 -7.17 8.45
CA ALA A 469 -7.79 -6.38 7.37
C ALA A 469 -6.53 -7.00 6.75
N LEU A 470 -5.64 -7.58 7.56
CA LEU A 470 -4.44 -8.27 7.06
C LEU A 470 -4.75 -9.61 6.38
N ALA A 471 -5.90 -10.21 6.68
CA ALA A 471 -6.32 -11.47 6.09
C ALA A 471 -7.01 -11.30 4.72
N GLU A 472 -7.34 -10.08 4.31
CA GLU A 472 -7.99 -9.82 3.03
C GLU A 472 -7.07 -10.15 1.84
N ASP A 473 -7.64 -10.76 0.79
CA ASP A 473 -6.95 -10.85 -0.50
C ASP A 473 -6.56 -9.44 -0.98
N HIS A 474 -5.35 -9.31 -1.55
CA HIS A 474 -4.87 -8.01 -2.03
C HIS A 474 -5.70 -7.48 -3.19
N VAL A 475 -5.93 -6.17 -3.19
CA VAL A 475 -6.44 -5.45 -4.37
C VAL A 475 -5.41 -5.54 -5.48
N ALA A 476 -5.86 -5.71 -6.73
CA ALA A 476 -4.96 -5.85 -7.86
C ALA A 476 -4.04 -4.64 -8.03
N GLY A 477 -2.72 -4.89 -8.03
CA GLY A 477 -1.73 -3.83 -8.10
C GLY A 477 -1.53 -3.08 -6.78
N ALA A 478 -2.07 -3.58 -5.67
CA ALA A 478 -1.81 -3.18 -4.29
C ALA A 478 -1.09 -4.34 -3.53
N SER A 479 -0.54 -4.07 -2.35
CA SER A 479 -0.08 -5.08 -1.37
C SER A 479 -1.03 -5.20 -0.18
N VAL A 480 -2.24 -4.68 -0.32
CA VAL A 480 -3.21 -4.55 0.76
C VAL A 480 -4.61 -4.91 0.28
N GLY A 481 -5.44 -5.41 1.19
CA GLY A 481 -6.86 -5.66 0.93
C GLY A 481 -7.71 -4.38 0.83
N GLU A 482 -8.97 -4.55 0.45
CA GLU A 482 -9.92 -3.46 0.18
C GLU A 482 -10.13 -2.54 1.40
N LEU A 483 -10.31 -3.10 2.59
CA LEU A 483 -10.53 -2.31 3.81
C LEU A 483 -9.30 -1.47 4.12
N MET A 484 -8.12 -2.08 4.10
CA MET A 484 -6.89 -1.37 4.45
C MET A 484 -6.53 -0.33 3.39
N GLN A 485 -6.71 -0.64 2.08
CA GLN A 485 -6.56 0.35 1.01
C GLN A 485 -7.48 1.55 1.24
N THR A 486 -8.75 1.32 1.60
CA THR A 486 -9.73 2.38 1.84
C THR A 486 -9.36 3.28 3.02
N VAL A 487 -8.99 2.69 4.17
CA VAL A 487 -8.61 3.46 5.37
C VAL A 487 -7.33 4.27 5.13
N LEU A 488 -6.33 3.68 4.47
CA LEU A 488 -5.07 4.35 4.18
C LEU A 488 -5.26 5.47 3.15
N ALA A 489 -6.01 5.21 2.07
CA ALA A 489 -6.33 6.21 1.06
C ALA A 489 -7.10 7.41 1.65
N ASP A 490 -8.10 7.17 2.51
CA ASP A 490 -8.81 8.24 3.22
C ASP A 490 -7.85 9.10 4.04
N GLN A 491 -7.06 8.48 4.91
CA GLN A 491 -6.16 9.23 5.80
C GLN A 491 -5.15 10.05 5.01
N PHE A 492 -4.43 9.44 4.05
CA PHE A 492 -3.44 10.17 3.26
C PHE A 492 -4.10 11.26 2.40
N THR A 493 -5.28 11.02 1.83
CA THR A 493 -6.01 12.09 1.13
C THR A 493 -6.30 13.28 2.06
N ARG A 494 -6.78 13.03 3.29
CA ARG A 494 -7.02 14.10 4.27
C ARG A 494 -5.74 14.81 4.72
N LEU A 495 -4.64 14.07 4.89
CA LEU A 495 -3.33 14.65 5.21
C LEU A 495 -2.84 15.60 4.12
N ARG A 496 -3.04 15.25 2.85
CA ARG A 496 -2.65 16.11 1.72
C ARG A 496 -3.58 17.30 1.57
N ASP A 497 -4.88 17.05 1.53
CA ASP A 497 -5.87 18.05 1.14
C ASP A 497 -6.16 19.05 2.27
N GLY A 498 -6.03 18.61 3.53
CA GLY A 498 -6.16 19.44 4.74
C GLY A 498 -4.86 20.15 5.18
N ASP A 499 -3.74 19.96 4.48
CA ASP A 499 -2.47 20.60 4.81
C ASP A 499 -2.23 21.86 3.97
N ARG A 500 -2.34 23.03 4.61
CA ARG A 500 -2.10 24.32 3.96
C ARG A 500 -0.65 24.49 3.51
N PHE A 501 0.27 23.77 4.13
CA PHE A 501 1.70 23.77 3.83
C PHE A 501 2.13 22.58 2.97
N TRP A 502 1.18 21.89 2.32
CA TRP A 502 1.47 20.94 1.25
C TRP A 502 2.40 21.57 0.20
N TYR A 503 3.39 20.83 -0.28
CA TYR A 503 4.50 21.40 -1.04
C TYR A 503 4.08 22.16 -2.31
N GLU A 504 3.03 21.74 -3.00
CA GLU A 504 2.50 22.43 -4.19
C GLU A 504 1.88 23.80 -3.88
N ASN A 505 1.56 24.07 -2.61
CA ASN A 505 1.07 25.38 -2.14
C ASN A 505 2.20 26.31 -1.68
N VAL A 506 3.38 25.75 -1.37
CA VAL A 506 4.51 26.47 -0.77
C VAL A 506 5.62 26.73 -1.79
N LEU A 507 5.92 25.74 -2.64
CA LEU A 507 7.00 25.80 -3.61
C LEU A 507 6.46 26.17 -4.99
N GLU A 508 7.28 26.89 -5.76
CA GLU A 508 6.94 27.27 -7.13
C GLU A 508 8.12 27.16 -8.09
N GLY A 509 7.79 27.16 -9.38
CA GLY A 509 8.76 27.20 -10.46
C GLY A 509 9.74 26.04 -10.41
N ARG A 510 11.00 26.37 -10.14
CA ARG A 510 12.13 25.44 -10.29
C ARG A 510 12.40 24.62 -9.03
N GLN A 511 12.09 25.14 -7.84
CA GLN A 511 12.17 24.39 -6.60
C GLN A 511 11.13 23.27 -6.60
N LEU A 512 9.89 23.60 -6.95
CA LEU A 512 8.81 22.62 -7.12
C LEU A 512 9.21 21.49 -8.09
N GLN A 513 9.64 21.84 -9.31
CA GLN A 513 10.08 20.86 -10.31
C GLN A 513 11.23 19.95 -9.85
N MET A 514 12.11 20.44 -8.98
CA MET A 514 13.22 19.64 -8.46
C MET A 514 12.75 18.67 -7.40
N VAL A 515 11.93 19.12 -6.44
CA VAL A 515 11.39 18.25 -5.40
C VAL A 515 10.51 17.17 -6.03
N GLU A 516 9.65 17.51 -6.99
CA GLU A 516 8.82 16.55 -7.74
C GLU A 516 9.62 15.44 -8.45
N GLN A 517 10.91 15.67 -8.70
CA GLN A 517 11.83 14.73 -9.35
C GLN A 517 12.75 14.01 -8.36
N THR A 518 12.75 14.39 -7.08
CA THR A 518 13.56 13.73 -6.05
C THR A 518 12.92 12.40 -5.67
N THR A 519 13.72 11.34 -5.72
CA THR A 519 13.35 10.01 -5.22
C THR A 519 14.04 9.69 -3.89
N LEU A 520 13.59 8.64 -3.20
CA LEU A 520 14.29 8.13 -2.01
C LEU A 520 15.72 7.69 -2.36
N ALA A 521 15.91 7.10 -3.55
CA ALA A 521 17.22 6.72 -4.03
C ALA A 521 18.17 7.92 -4.12
N ASP A 522 17.69 9.02 -4.71
CA ASP A 522 18.42 10.28 -4.82
C ASP A 522 18.86 10.82 -3.46
N VAL A 523 17.96 10.84 -2.47
CA VAL A 523 18.27 11.36 -1.12
C VAL A 523 19.33 10.48 -0.44
N ILE A 524 19.22 9.15 -0.53
CA ILE A 524 20.22 8.23 0.03
C ILE A 524 21.58 8.43 -0.65
N GLU A 525 21.63 8.48 -1.98
CA GLU A 525 22.89 8.63 -2.74
C GLU A 525 23.55 10.01 -2.51
N ARG A 526 22.77 11.08 -2.30
CA ARG A 526 23.30 12.42 -1.97
C ARG A 526 23.98 12.46 -0.59
N ASN A 527 23.59 11.57 0.33
CA ASN A 527 23.97 11.63 1.75
C ASN A 527 24.81 10.43 2.24
N THR A 528 25.17 9.50 1.36
CA THR A 528 25.92 8.28 1.69
C THR A 528 26.87 7.89 0.55
N ASN A 529 27.59 6.75 0.68
CA ASN A 529 28.31 6.12 -0.42
C ASN A 529 27.58 4.90 -1.01
N VAL A 530 26.29 4.74 -0.67
CA VAL A 530 25.44 3.67 -1.21
C VAL A 530 25.19 3.94 -2.70
N GLU A 531 25.16 2.89 -3.51
CA GLU A 531 24.74 2.97 -4.91
C GLU A 531 23.43 2.17 -5.05
N ILE A 532 22.33 2.87 -5.37
CA ILE A 532 21.03 2.25 -5.59
C ILE A 532 20.89 2.00 -7.09
N ALA A 533 20.77 0.72 -7.47
CA ALA A 533 20.74 0.33 -8.87
C ALA A 533 19.36 0.55 -9.51
N GLN A 534 18.33 0.59 -8.66
CA GLN A 534 16.92 0.65 -8.99
C GLN A 534 16.48 2.09 -9.30
N GLU A 535 15.54 2.26 -10.23
CA GLU A 535 14.96 3.58 -10.50
C GLU A 535 14.03 4.03 -9.37
N ASN A 536 13.28 3.09 -8.78
CA ASN A 536 12.48 3.30 -7.59
C ASN A 536 13.01 2.34 -6.50
N ALA A 537 13.46 2.91 -5.37
CA ALA A 537 14.16 2.17 -4.32
C ALA A 537 13.28 1.17 -3.56
N PHE A 538 11.95 1.32 -3.66
CA PHE A 538 10.99 0.40 -3.04
C PHE A 538 10.85 -0.92 -3.77
N TYR A 539 11.35 -1.04 -5.01
CA TYR A 539 11.33 -2.29 -5.76
C TYR A 539 12.73 -2.90 -5.87
N ASP A 540 12.81 -4.23 -5.85
CA ASP A 540 14.07 -4.94 -6.05
C ASP A 540 14.67 -4.70 -7.44
N ALA A 541 15.99 -4.83 -7.57
CA ALA A 541 16.70 -4.67 -8.84
C ALA A 541 16.28 -5.70 -9.92
N ALA A 542 15.58 -6.77 -9.56
CA ALA A 542 14.93 -7.69 -10.48
C ALA A 542 13.70 -7.11 -11.19
N VAL A 543 13.16 -5.99 -10.71
CA VAL A 543 12.05 -5.28 -11.34
C VAL A 543 12.59 -4.24 -12.32
N LEU A 544 12.26 -4.40 -13.60
CA LEU A 544 12.45 -3.33 -14.58
C LEU A 544 11.29 -2.34 -14.42
N TYR A 545 11.46 -1.38 -13.52
CA TYR A 545 10.55 -0.27 -13.32
C TYR A 545 10.86 0.85 -14.32
N PHE A 546 9.82 1.44 -14.91
CA PHE A 546 9.94 2.61 -15.77
C PHE A 546 8.68 3.47 -15.68
N ALA A 547 8.82 4.70 -15.21
CA ALA A 547 7.76 5.70 -15.24
C ALA A 547 7.96 6.66 -16.42
N ILE A 548 6.90 6.89 -17.19
CA ILE A 548 6.82 8.01 -18.12
C ILE A 548 6.60 9.24 -17.23
N ASP A 549 7.50 10.21 -17.23
CA ASP A 549 7.48 11.31 -16.24
C ASP A 549 8.05 12.63 -16.83
N GLY A 550 8.35 13.60 -15.97
CA GLY A 550 9.00 14.86 -16.37
C GLY A 550 10.37 14.65 -17.04
N ASN A 551 11.07 13.56 -16.70
CA ASN A 551 12.37 13.17 -17.24
C ASN A 551 12.24 12.38 -18.56
N HIS A 552 11.13 11.66 -18.75
CA HIS A 552 10.80 10.85 -19.91
C HIS A 552 9.52 11.36 -20.58
N LYS A 553 9.66 12.42 -21.40
CA LYS A 553 8.51 13.06 -22.07
C LYS A 553 7.90 12.20 -23.18
N GLU A 554 8.54 11.10 -23.54
CA GLU A 554 8.17 10.22 -24.64
C GLU A 554 6.90 9.41 -24.36
N ALA A 555 5.77 9.96 -24.79
CA ALA A 555 4.42 9.40 -24.69
C ALA A 555 4.18 8.08 -25.46
N ASN A 556 5.21 7.46 -26.06
CA ASN A 556 5.03 6.31 -26.93
C ASN A 556 6.21 5.34 -26.80
N VAL A 557 6.05 4.39 -25.88
CA VAL A 557 7.09 3.43 -25.50
C VAL A 557 6.73 2.02 -25.94
N ILE A 558 7.74 1.24 -26.31
CA ILE A 558 7.62 -0.20 -26.54
C ILE A 558 8.55 -0.97 -25.61
N VAL A 559 8.01 -1.98 -24.94
CA VAL A 559 8.75 -2.98 -24.17
C VAL A 559 8.98 -4.19 -25.06
N ARG A 560 10.23 -4.61 -25.22
CA ARG A 560 10.60 -5.75 -26.06
C ARG A 560 11.80 -6.50 -25.52
N GLU A 561 11.97 -7.76 -25.94
CA GLU A 561 13.21 -8.49 -25.72
C GLU A 561 14.11 -8.45 -26.97
N ARG A 562 15.37 -8.04 -26.79
CA ARG A 562 16.37 -8.03 -27.87
C ARG A 562 17.75 -8.41 -27.36
N GLY A 563 18.29 -9.51 -27.87
CA GLY A 563 19.67 -9.93 -27.57
C GLY A 563 19.88 -10.33 -26.11
N GLY A 564 18.85 -10.91 -25.47
CA GLY A 564 18.85 -11.27 -24.05
C GLY A 564 18.75 -10.07 -23.10
N GLN A 565 18.27 -8.93 -23.60
CA GLN A 565 17.93 -7.75 -22.80
C GLN A 565 16.45 -7.44 -23.00
N ILE A 566 15.77 -7.06 -21.93
CA ILE A 566 14.48 -6.37 -22.01
C ILE A 566 14.81 -4.88 -22.17
N GLU A 567 14.21 -4.23 -23.17
CA GLU A 567 14.41 -2.82 -23.51
C GLU A 567 13.07 -2.09 -23.46
N VAL A 568 13.06 -0.91 -22.83
CA VAL A 568 12.01 0.10 -23.01
C VAL A 568 12.52 1.11 -24.04
N VAL A 569 11.77 1.31 -25.11
CA VAL A 569 12.23 2.08 -26.27
C VAL A 569 11.20 3.13 -26.65
N ASP A 570 11.65 4.38 -26.78
CA ASP A 570 10.86 5.42 -27.43
C ASP A 570 10.67 5.08 -28.92
N GLN A 571 9.42 4.89 -29.34
CA GLN A 571 9.11 4.55 -30.72
C GLN A 571 9.33 5.72 -31.69
N GLN A 572 9.24 6.97 -31.23
CA GLN A 572 9.39 8.14 -32.10
C GLN A 572 10.84 8.30 -32.55
N ASN A 573 11.77 8.28 -31.60
CA ASN A 573 13.20 8.51 -31.90
C ASN A 573 14.03 7.23 -31.92
N ARG A 574 13.43 6.07 -31.60
CA ARG A 574 14.07 4.73 -31.54
C ARG A 574 15.22 4.68 -30.53
N ARG A 575 15.09 5.42 -29.44
CA ARG A 575 16.06 5.50 -28.35
C ARG A 575 15.70 4.48 -27.27
N VAL A 576 16.67 3.70 -26.81
CA VAL A 576 16.51 2.86 -25.60
C VAL A 576 16.51 3.80 -24.39
N LEU A 577 15.43 3.79 -23.63
CA LEU A 577 15.22 4.58 -22.43
C LEU A 577 15.73 3.82 -21.20
N ALA A 578 15.28 2.57 -21.05
CA ALA A 578 15.73 1.66 -20.01
C ALA A 578 16.07 0.28 -20.61
N SER A 579 16.98 -0.45 -19.96
CA SER A 579 17.32 -1.81 -20.38
C SER A 579 17.91 -2.65 -19.25
N GLN A 580 17.45 -3.90 -19.15
CA GLN A 580 17.90 -4.87 -18.17
C GLN A 580 18.13 -6.23 -18.81
N SER A 581 19.01 -7.04 -18.22
CA SER A 581 19.23 -8.40 -18.67
C SER A 581 17.98 -9.24 -18.44
N ALA A 582 17.43 -9.86 -19.49
CA ALA A 582 16.26 -10.73 -19.38
C ALA A 582 16.48 -11.89 -18.38
N ALA A 583 17.72 -12.36 -18.22
CA ALA A 583 18.09 -13.39 -17.24
C ALA A 583 18.18 -12.89 -15.79
N GLN A 584 17.95 -11.61 -15.53
CA GLN A 584 17.98 -10.97 -14.21
C GLN A 584 16.72 -10.11 -13.99
N THR A 585 15.70 -10.26 -14.83
CA THR A 585 14.44 -9.53 -14.70
C THR A 585 13.39 -10.55 -14.34
N GLU A 586 12.71 -10.32 -13.23
CA GLU A 586 11.61 -11.17 -12.77
C GLU A 586 10.26 -10.52 -13.10
N LYS A 587 10.21 -9.18 -13.13
CA LYS A 587 9.01 -8.37 -13.37
C LYS A 587 9.33 -7.13 -14.20
N VAL A 588 8.36 -6.70 -15.02
CA VAL A 588 8.42 -5.42 -15.75
C VAL A 588 7.26 -4.54 -15.32
N MET A 589 7.52 -3.27 -15.01
CA MET A 589 6.49 -2.31 -14.62
C MET A 589 6.63 -1.03 -15.44
N ILE A 590 5.57 -0.66 -16.17
CA ILE A 590 5.51 0.58 -16.96
C ILE A 590 4.36 1.45 -16.45
N ILE A 591 4.68 2.65 -15.98
CA ILE A 591 3.73 3.58 -15.37
C ILE A 591 3.56 4.80 -16.29
N GLY A 592 2.34 5.08 -16.73
CA GLY A 592 1.96 6.27 -17.51
C GLY A 592 1.82 7.53 -16.66
N ARG A 593 1.50 8.66 -17.29
CA ARG A 593 1.38 9.99 -16.68
C ARG A 593 -0.06 10.42 -16.57
N ASP A 594 -0.33 11.11 -15.47
CA ASP A 594 -1.62 11.75 -15.27
C ASP A 594 -1.85 12.92 -16.25
N GLY A 595 -3.08 13.03 -16.72
CA GLY A 595 -3.59 14.13 -17.54
C GLY A 595 -3.04 14.19 -18.97
N LEU A 596 -2.21 13.22 -19.38
CA LEU A 596 -1.60 13.16 -20.69
C LEU A 596 -2.10 11.93 -21.47
N GLN A 597 -1.73 11.86 -22.75
CA GLN A 597 -1.99 10.67 -23.55
C GLN A 597 -0.69 9.88 -23.64
N ASP A 598 -0.71 8.65 -23.14
CA ASP A 598 0.38 7.70 -23.17
C ASP A 598 0.02 6.46 -23.98
N ARG A 599 1.02 5.95 -24.68
CA ARG A 599 0.92 4.77 -25.51
C ARG A 599 1.99 3.78 -25.08
N ILE A 600 1.56 2.70 -24.44
CA ILE A 600 2.41 1.64 -23.94
C ILE A 600 2.22 0.42 -24.83
N GLU A 601 3.29 -0.04 -25.47
CA GLU A 601 3.28 -1.19 -26.37
C GLU A 601 4.10 -2.33 -25.78
N ILE A 602 3.52 -3.53 -25.69
CA ILE A 602 4.18 -4.77 -25.30
C ILE A 602 4.41 -5.59 -26.56
N ASP A 603 5.68 -5.88 -26.85
CA ASP A 603 6.09 -6.72 -27.97
C ASP A 603 6.07 -8.21 -27.58
N GLY A 604 5.44 -9.05 -28.41
CA GLY A 604 5.31 -10.48 -28.17
C GLY A 604 6.64 -11.23 -28.04
N SER A 605 7.77 -10.62 -28.44
CA SER A 605 9.11 -11.16 -28.19
C SER A 605 9.41 -11.36 -26.71
N ILE A 606 8.78 -10.62 -25.79
CA ILE A 606 8.98 -10.76 -24.35
C ILE A 606 8.52 -12.12 -23.80
N SER A 607 7.72 -12.87 -24.57
CA SER A 607 7.32 -14.24 -24.22
C SER A 607 8.48 -15.22 -24.06
N ALA A 608 9.65 -14.92 -24.65
CA ALA A 608 10.86 -15.74 -24.55
C ALA A 608 11.61 -15.56 -23.22
N ALA A 609 11.40 -14.44 -22.52
CA ALA A 609 11.95 -14.21 -21.19
C ALA A 609 11.22 -15.07 -20.15
N ASP A 610 11.94 -15.46 -19.11
CA ASP A 610 11.32 -16.02 -17.90
C ASP A 610 10.97 -14.81 -17.02
N LEU A 611 9.68 -14.52 -16.88
CA LEU A 611 9.14 -13.38 -16.14
C LEU A 611 8.07 -13.90 -15.18
N PRO A 612 8.46 -14.57 -14.08
CA PRO A 612 7.49 -15.15 -13.15
C PRO A 612 6.63 -14.08 -12.48
N GLY A 613 7.17 -12.88 -12.23
CA GLY A 613 6.43 -11.73 -11.74
C GLY A 613 5.53 -11.04 -12.79
N GLY A 614 5.64 -11.44 -14.06
CA GLY A 614 4.81 -10.91 -15.15
C GLY A 614 5.12 -9.47 -15.55
N ILE A 615 4.15 -8.85 -16.21
CA ILE A 615 4.22 -7.48 -16.72
C ILE A 615 3.09 -6.67 -16.10
N VAL A 616 3.40 -5.47 -15.63
CA VAL A 616 2.42 -4.50 -15.11
C VAL A 616 2.49 -3.24 -15.98
N THR A 617 1.33 -2.79 -16.44
CA THR A 617 1.20 -1.53 -17.20
C THR A 617 0.05 -0.70 -16.66
N TRP A 618 0.29 0.59 -16.49
CA TRP A 618 -0.71 1.55 -16.03
C TRP A 618 -0.74 2.77 -16.95
N GLY A 619 -1.92 3.23 -17.36
CA GLY A 619 -2.05 4.28 -18.38
C GLY A 619 -1.87 5.72 -17.89
N GLY A 620 -2.11 6.02 -16.60
CA GLY A 620 -2.20 7.40 -16.11
C GLY A 620 -3.63 7.80 -15.78
N HIS A 621 -3.82 8.68 -14.79
CA HIS A 621 -5.14 9.25 -14.49
C HIS A 621 -5.55 10.27 -15.53
N GLY A 622 -6.56 9.90 -16.32
CA GLY A 622 -7.18 10.77 -17.30
C GLY A 622 -6.28 11.02 -18.50
N GLY A 623 -6.83 10.84 -19.68
CA GLY A 623 -5.99 10.84 -20.87
C GLY A 623 -6.76 10.24 -22.03
N LYS A 624 -6.01 9.74 -23.00
CA LYS A 624 -6.54 8.81 -24.01
C LYS A 624 -5.54 7.69 -24.17
N ASP A 625 -5.29 7.02 -23.07
CA ASP A 625 -4.19 6.11 -22.90
C ASP A 625 -4.46 4.81 -23.63
N GLN A 626 -3.41 4.32 -24.27
CA GLN A 626 -3.47 3.17 -25.16
C GLN A 626 -2.50 2.10 -24.70
N LEU A 627 -3.04 0.93 -24.40
CA LEU A 627 -2.25 -0.29 -24.31
C LEU A 627 -2.27 -1.01 -25.64
N LEU A 628 -1.10 -1.35 -26.16
CA LEU A 628 -0.96 -2.22 -27.31
C LEU A 628 -0.25 -3.49 -26.91
N VAL A 629 -0.85 -4.63 -27.26
CA VAL A 629 -0.27 -5.96 -27.03
C VAL A 629 -0.08 -6.63 -28.38
N ASN A 630 1.16 -6.75 -28.82
CA ASN A 630 1.49 -7.43 -30.05
C ASN A 630 1.86 -8.90 -29.77
N GLY A 631 1.33 -9.81 -30.55
CA GLY A 631 1.81 -11.17 -30.72
C GLY A 631 3.15 -11.20 -31.47
N THR A 632 3.55 -12.40 -31.87
CA THR A 632 4.80 -12.71 -32.54
C THR A 632 4.59 -12.83 -34.05
N GLN A 633 5.20 -13.83 -34.68
CA GLN A 633 4.96 -14.21 -36.08
C GLN A 633 4.59 -15.71 -36.12
N HIS A 634 4.11 -16.22 -35.00
CA HIS A 634 3.77 -17.61 -34.71
C HIS A 634 2.45 -17.61 -33.93
N ASP A 635 1.82 -18.78 -33.83
CA ASP A 635 0.58 -18.96 -33.07
C ASP A 635 0.72 -18.42 -31.63
N ASP A 636 -0.05 -17.38 -31.32
CA ASP A 636 -0.07 -16.71 -30.01
C ASP A 636 -1.38 -16.97 -29.24
N VAL A 637 -1.31 -16.86 -27.92
CA VAL A 637 -2.48 -16.88 -27.02
C VAL A 637 -2.43 -15.63 -26.15
N ILE A 638 -3.37 -14.72 -26.36
CA ILE A 638 -3.51 -13.48 -25.60
C ILE A 638 -4.90 -13.44 -24.99
N SER A 639 -4.94 -13.38 -23.66
CA SER A 639 -6.17 -13.31 -22.88
C SER A 639 -6.20 -11.97 -22.15
N LEU A 640 -7.27 -11.20 -22.31
CA LEU A 640 -7.53 -10.00 -21.53
C LEU A 640 -8.63 -10.28 -20.52
N ALA A 641 -8.40 -9.89 -19.27
CA ALA A 641 -9.37 -10.00 -18.19
C ALA A 641 -9.21 -8.81 -17.23
N SER A 642 -10.24 -8.51 -16.45
CA SER A 642 -10.12 -7.50 -15.39
C SER A 642 -9.06 -7.88 -14.35
N LEU A 643 -8.91 -9.18 -14.10
CA LEU A 643 -7.90 -9.78 -13.25
C LEU A 643 -7.30 -11.00 -13.98
N GLY A 644 -5.99 -10.99 -14.20
CA GLY A 644 -5.28 -12.14 -14.80
C GLY A 644 -5.23 -12.16 -16.32
N SER A 645 -5.05 -10.99 -16.97
CA SER A 645 -4.66 -10.98 -18.40
C SER A 645 -3.35 -11.75 -18.58
N SER A 646 -3.13 -12.28 -19.78
CA SER A 646 -1.89 -12.96 -20.12
C SER A 646 -1.51 -12.85 -21.58
N VAL A 647 -0.21 -12.88 -21.83
CA VAL A 647 0.40 -12.86 -23.17
C VAL A 647 1.33 -14.07 -23.27
N ASN A 648 0.94 -15.07 -24.07
CA ASN A 648 1.69 -16.31 -24.27
C ASN A 648 2.08 -16.99 -22.94
N GLY A 649 1.15 -17.00 -21.98
CA GLY A 649 1.33 -17.60 -20.66
C GLY A 649 2.09 -16.75 -19.64
N LYS A 650 2.46 -15.51 -19.97
CA LYS A 650 2.98 -14.52 -19.01
C LYS A 650 1.85 -13.67 -18.47
N SER A 651 1.80 -13.49 -17.16
CA SER A 651 0.81 -12.62 -16.52
C SER A 651 0.99 -11.16 -16.99
N LEU A 652 -0.13 -10.51 -17.27
CA LEU A 652 -0.23 -9.09 -17.58
C LEU A 652 -1.27 -8.48 -16.64
N LEU A 653 -0.87 -7.49 -15.85
CA LEU A 653 -1.79 -6.61 -15.14
C LEU A 653 -1.84 -5.28 -15.90
N ASN A 654 -3.02 -4.94 -16.42
CA ASN A 654 -3.24 -3.70 -17.15
C ASN A 654 -4.36 -2.88 -16.52
N GLN A 655 -4.07 -1.64 -16.15
CA GLN A 655 -4.99 -0.74 -15.44
C GLN A 655 -5.00 0.65 -16.08
N ASN A 656 -6.14 1.33 -15.97
CA ASN A 656 -6.35 2.71 -16.43
C ASN A 656 -6.03 2.99 -17.91
N PHE A 657 -6.59 2.21 -18.85
CA PHE A 657 -6.47 2.50 -20.28
C PHE A 657 -7.84 2.78 -20.91
N GLU A 658 -8.00 3.86 -21.66
CA GLU A 658 -9.21 4.10 -22.44
C GLU A 658 -9.31 3.19 -23.67
N GLU A 659 -8.19 2.68 -24.16
CA GLU A 659 -8.16 1.80 -25.32
C GLU A 659 -7.10 0.69 -25.19
N ILE A 660 -7.52 -0.54 -25.52
CA ILE A 660 -6.64 -1.71 -25.59
C ILE A 660 -6.69 -2.25 -27.01
N ILE A 661 -5.52 -2.40 -27.65
CA ILE A 661 -5.36 -2.92 -29.00
C ILE A 661 -4.49 -4.17 -28.95
N VAL A 662 -5.03 -5.30 -29.39
CA VAL A 662 -4.30 -6.57 -29.49
C VAL A 662 -4.09 -6.94 -30.95
N ARG A 663 -2.88 -7.35 -31.31
CA ARG A 663 -2.51 -7.73 -32.68
C ARG A 663 -1.83 -9.10 -32.70
N GLY A 664 -2.43 -10.12 -33.33
CA GLY A 664 -1.82 -11.45 -33.50
C GLY A 664 -0.66 -11.47 -34.52
N HIS A 665 -0.75 -10.60 -35.53
CA HIS A 665 0.18 -10.53 -36.67
C HIS A 665 0.11 -11.72 -37.62
N ALA A 666 0.87 -12.78 -37.38
CA ALA A 666 0.93 -13.94 -38.28
C ALA A 666 1.00 -15.19 -37.43
N GLY A 667 0.25 -16.23 -37.77
CA GLY A 667 0.03 -17.35 -36.86
C GLY A 667 -1.44 -17.74 -36.89
N ASN A 668 -1.81 -18.85 -36.26
CA ASN A 668 -3.21 -19.10 -35.91
C ASN A 668 -3.39 -18.68 -34.46
N ASP A 669 -3.84 -17.45 -34.26
CA ASP A 669 -3.80 -16.78 -32.97
C ASP A 669 -5.12 -16.96 -32.23
N HIS A 670 -5.05 -16.96 -30.90
CA HIS A 670 -6.21 -16.95 -30.03
C HIS A 670 -6.19 -15.71 -29.15
N LEU A 671 -7.04 -14.75 -29.50
CA LEU A 671 -7.20 -13.46 -28.82
C LEU A 671 -8.56 -13.46 -28.14
N THR A 672 -8.61 -13.39 -26.80
CA THR A 672 -9.88 -13.49 -26.07
C THR A 672 -10.00 -12.46 -24.95
N ALA A 673 -11.18 -11.86 -24.85
CA ALA A 673 -11.66 -11.05 -23.74
C ALA A 673 -13.07 -11.49 -23.31
N ALA A 674 -13.44 -12.75 -23.58
CA ALA A 674 -14.81 -13.23 -23.51
C ALA A 674 -15.44 -13.05 -22.12
N GLY A 675 -16.59 -12.35 -22.08
CA GLY A 675 -17.39 -12.15 -20.87
C GLY A 675 -16.74 -11.24 -19.83
N GLN A 676 -15.78 -10.40 -20.24
CA GLN A 676 -15.09 -9.43 -19.40
C GLN A 676 -15.69 -8.04 -19.61
N GLN A 677 -15.83 -7.24 -18.56
CA GLN A 677 -16.14 -5.81 -18.71
C GLN A 677 -14.85 -5.02 -18.48
N LEU A 678 -14.15 -4.66 -19.56
CA LEU A 678 -12.81 -4.08 -19.46
C LEU A 678 -12.80 -2.59 -19.10
N GLY A 679 -13.92 -1.87 -19.26
CA GLY A 679 -13.96 -0.42 -19.09
C GLY A 679 -13.22 0.38 -20.18
N ALA A 680 -12.54 -0.30 -21.11
CA ALA A 680 -11.78 0.26 -22.23
C ALA A 680 -12.45 -0.04 -23.58
N ARG A 681 -12.16 0.76 -24.61
CA ARG A 681 -12.44 0.36 -26.00
C ARG A 681 -11.48 -0.77 -26.39
N LEU A 682 -12.02 -1.90 -26.85
CA LEU A 682 -11.21 -3.04 -27.29
C LEU A 682 -11.13 -3.12 -28.82
N VAL A 683 -9.91 -3.32 -29.32
CA VAL A 683 -9.63 -3.65 -30.72
C VAL A 683 -8.82 -4.94 -30.79
N LEU A 684 -9.34 -5.96 -31.49
CA LEU A 684 -8.64 -7.21 -31.74
C LEU A 684 -8.36 -7.36 -33.24
N ASP A 685 -7.10 -7.62 -33.60
CA ASP A 685 -6.65 -7.83 -34.99
C ASP A 685 -5.89 -9.16 -35.07
N GLY A 686 -6.48 -10.19 -35.70
CA GLY A 686 -5.89 -11.52 -35.86
C GLY A 686 -4.68 -11.48 -36.80
N GLY A 687 -4.81 -10.77 -37.91
CA GLY A 687 -3.74 -10.60 -38.87
C GLY A 687 -3.74 -11.69 -39.94
N ALA A 688 -2.78 -12.60 -39.93
CA ALA A 688 -2.60 -13.60 -40.98
C ALA A 688 -2.57 -15.02 -40.43
N GLY A 689 -3.62 -15.78 -40.72
CA GLY A 689 -3.72 -17.21 -40.44
C GLY A 689 -5.16 -17.62 -40.20
N ASN A 690 -5.42 -18.59 -39.33
CA ASN A 690 -6.80 -18.96 -38.99
C ASN A 690 -7.02 -18.62 -37.53
N ASP A 691 -7.52 -17.42 -37.30
CA ASP A 691 -7.49 -16.80 -35.98
C ASP A 691 -8.83 -16.99 -35.26
N ARG A 692 -8.77 -17.02 -33.93
CA ARG A 692 -9.94 -17.01 -33.06
C ARG A 692 -9.93 -15.73 -32.22
N LEU A 693 -10.94 -14.90 -32.42
CA LEU A 693 -11.10 -13.62 -31.75
C LEU A 693 -12.40 -13.63 -30.94
N GLU A 694 -12.32 -13.34 -29.65
CA GLU A 694 -13.47 -13.22 -28.77
C GLU A 694 -13.43 -11.88 -28.06
N GLY A 695 -14.38 -11.00 -28.36
CA GLY A 695 -14.52 -9.69 -27.73
C GLY A 695 -15.07 -9.78 -26.31
N SER A 696 -15.11 -8.61 -25.67
CA SER A 696 -15.53 -8.37 -24.31
C SER A 696 -17.03 -8.04 -24.22
N ASP A 697 -17.52 -7.79 -23.01
CA ASP A 697 -18.77 -7.07 -22.81
C ASP A 697 -18.45 -5.56 -22.96
N GLY A 698 -18.69 -5.00 -24.15
CA GLY A 698 -18.19 -3.69 -24.58
C GLY A 698 -18.64 -3.32 -25.99
N ASN A 699 -18.17 -2.19 -26.52
CA ASN A 699 -18.31 -1.91 -27.95
C ASN A 699 -16.95 -2.15 -28.59
N ASP A 700 -16.82 -3.28 -29.27
CA ASP A 700 -15.53 -3.81 -29.68
C ASP A 700 -15.35 -3.78 -31.20
N GLU A 701 -14.09 -3.76 -31.65
CA GLU A 701 -13.74 -3.88 -33.07
C GLU A 701 -12.87 -5.12 -33.28
N LEU A 702 -13.38 -6.11 -34.01
CA LEU A 702 -12.71 -7.37 -34.30
C LEU A 702 -12.40 -7.47 -35.79
N PHE A 703 -11.13 -7.69 -36.11
CA PHE A 703 -10.61 -7.85 -37.47
C PHE A 703 -9.94 -9.22 -37.61
N GLY A 704 -10.52 -10.12 -38.41
CA GLY A 704 -9.95 -11.47 -38.64
C GLY A 704 -8.66 -11.38 -39.44
N GLY A 705 -8.69 -10.65 -40.55
CA GLY A 705 -7.54 -10.45 -41.40
C GLY A 705 -7.57 -11.44 -42.57
N THR A 706 -6.48 -12.15 -42.84
CA THR A 706 -6.43 -13.13 -43.92
C THR A 706 -6.47 -14.55 -43.39
N GLY A 707 -7.36 -15.37 -43.94
CA GLY A 707 -7.34 -16.83 -43.80
C GLY A 707 -8.71 -17.41 -43.49
N ARG A 708 -8.89 -18.07 -42.35
CA ARG A 708 -10.23 -18.58 -41.97
C ARG A 708 -10.43 -18.32 -40.50
N ASP A 709 -11.15 -17.26 -40.22
CA ASP A 709 -11.20 -16.70 -38.90
C ASP A 709 -12.54 -16.97 -38.21
N GLU A 710 -12.52 -17.05 -36.88
CA GLU A 710 -13.68 -17.18 -36.02
C GLU A 710 -13.75 -15.97 -35.10
N LEU A 711 -14.72 -15.08 -35.33
CA LEU A 711 -14.91 -13.86 -34.55
C LEU A 711 -16.21 -13.97 -33.74
N VAL A 712 -16.11 -13.72 -32.44
CA VAL A 712 -17.25 -13.70 -31.50
C VAL A 712 -17.28 -12.36 -30.79
N ALA A 713 -18.35 -11.59 -30.98
CA ALA A 713 -18.44 -10.20 -30.56
C ALA A 713 -18.39 -9.99 -29.03
N GLY A 714 -19.25 -10.71 -28.29
CA GLY A 714 -19.52 -10.40 -26.89
C GLY A 714 -20.87 -9.68 -26.73
N LEU A 715 -21.03 -8.86 -25.69
CA LEU A 715 -22.21 -8.02 -25.50
C LEU A 715 -21.90 -6.57 -25.89
N GLY A 716 -22.73 -5.94 -26.71
CA GLY A 716 -22.69 -4.49 -26.92
C GLY A 716 -23.05 -4.09 -28.33
N ARG A 717 -22.32 -3.12 -28.90
CA ARG A 717 -22.44 -2.73 -30.31
C ARG A 717 -21.08 -2.89 -30.96
N ASP A 718 -20.91 -4.04 -31.58
CA ASP A 718 -19.59 -4.46 -32.05
C ASP A 718 -19.45 -4.28 -33.56
N LEU A 719 -18.21 -4.18 -34.03
CA LEU A 719 -17.83 -4.23 -35.43
C LEU A 719 -17.00 -5.48 -35.68
N LEU A 720 -17.50 -6.39 -36.51
CA LEU A 720 -16.77 -7.60 -36.90
C LEU A 720 -16.46 -7.54 -38.40
N VAL A 721 -15.18 -7.68 -38.74
CA VAL A 721 -14.69 -7.68 -40.12
C VAL A 721 -13.87 -8.96 -40.33
N GLY A 722 -14.40 -9.91 -41.10
CA GLY A 722 -13.69 -11.17 -41.40
C GLY A 722 -12.40 -10.92 -42.19
N GLY A 723 -12.54 -10.21 -43.32
CA GLY A 723 -11.44 -9.97 -44.25
C GLY A 723 -11.38 -11.05 -45.33
N PRO A 724 -10.25 -11.23 -46.03
CA PRO A 724 -10.11 -12.27 -47.04
C PRO A 724 -10.09 -13.68 -46.42
N GLY A 725 -11.18 -14.43 -46.59
CA GLY A 725 -11.27 -15.75 -45.97
C GLY A 725 -12.58 -16.49 -46.18
N ASN A 726 -12.78 -17.59 -45.45
CA ASN A 726 -14.12 -18.17 -45.29
C ASN A 726 -14.49 -18.11 -43.80
N ASP A 727 -14.91 -16.94 -43.36
CA ASP A 727 -14.90 -16.62 -41.94
C ASP A 727 -16.21 -17.00 -41.26
N VAL A 728 -16.18 -17.08 -39.93
CA VAL A 728 -17.34 -17.26 -39.07
C VAL A 728 -17.46 -16.04 -38.18
N LEU A 729 -18.49 -15.22 -38.42
CA LEU A 729 -18.76 -14.01 -37.64
C LEU A 729 -20.00 -14.26 -36.78
N THR A 730 -19.81 -14.27 -35.47
CA THR A 730 -20.86 -14.49 -34.47
C THR A 730 -21.10 -13.21 -33.68
N GLY A 731 -22.26 -12.59 -33.91
CA GLY A 731 -22.69 -11.38 -33.20
C GLY A 731 -24.19 -11.39 -32.90
N ASP A 732 -24.68 -10.36 -32.24
CA ASP A 732 -26.09 -10.12 -31.99
C ASP A 732 -26.71 -9.12 -32.98
N ARG A 733 -27.95 -8.70 -32.72
CA ARG A 733 -28.72 -7.79 -33.58
C ARG A 733 -28.23 -6.33 -33.56
N ASN A 734 -27.42 -5.97 -32.58
CA ASN A 734 -26.88 -4.63 -32.39
C ASN A 734 -25.53 -4.45 -33.10
N ASP A 735 -24.94 -5.54 -33.59
CA ASP A 735 -23.60 -5.56 -34.16
C ASP A 735 -23.61 -5.29 -35.66
N ARG A 736 -22.50 -4.75 -36.13
CA ARG A 736 -22.21 -4.56 -37.53
C ARG A 736 -21.22 -5.63 -37.98
N LEU A 737 -21.70 -6.56 -38.79
CA LEU A 737 -20.87 -7.58 -39.41
C LEU A 737 -20.56 -7.20 -40.87
N VAL A 738 -19.28 -7.16 -41.24
CA VAL A 738 -18.80 -6.77 -42.58
C VAL A 738 -18.20 -7.98 -43.29
N GLN A 739 -18.75 -8.31 -44.46
CA GLN A 739 -18.26 -9.38 -45.35
C GLN A 739 -17.40 -8.79 -46.45
N ASP A 740 -16.34 -9.49 -46.84
CA ASP A 740 -15.56 -9.19 -48.04
C ASP A 740 -15.78 -10.25 -49.14
N GLU A 741 -16.16 -11.49 -48.79
CA GLU A 741 -16.49 -12.56 -49.75
C GLU A 741 -17.86 -13.24 -49.50
N LEU A 742 -18.47 -13.79 -50.56
CA LEU A 742 -19.79 -14.46 -50.51
C LEU A 742 -19.82 -15.77 -49.69
N ARG A 743 -18.71 -16.17 -49.06
CA ARG A 743 -18.54 -17.47 -48.39
C ARG A 743 -18.50 -17.39 -46.87
N ASP A 744 -18.48 -16.19 -46.30
CA ASP A 744 -18.52 -15.98 -44.86
C ASP A 744 -19.84 -16.49 -44.28
N ARG A 745 -19.77 -17.13 -43.11
CA ARG A 745 -20.94 -17.53 -42.35
C ARG A 745 -21.20 -16.53 -41.23
N MET A 746 -22.39 -15.96 -41.23
CA MET A 746 -22.88 -15.12 -40.15
C MET A 746 -23.82 -15.90 -39.25
N GLU A 747 -23.49 -15.95 -37.98
CA GLU A 747 -24.33 -16.54 -36.95
C GLU A 747 -24.87 -15.41 -36.07
N MET A 748 -26.18 -15.16 -36.15
CA MET A 748 -26.82 -14.26 -35.20
C MET A 748 -27.19 -15.03 -33.94
N ALA A 749 -26.55 -14.69 -32.83
CA ALA A 749 -26.92 -15.21 -31.52
C ALA A 749 -28.34 -14.71 -31.16
N MET A 750 -29.34 -15.60 -31.15
CA MET A 750 -30.66 -15.29 -30.60
C MET A 750 -30.59 -15.35 -29.07
N ARG A 751 -30.54 -14.22 -28.35
CA ARG A 751 -30.69 -14.26 -26.87
C ARG A 751 -32.08 -13.86 -26.38
N ARG A 752 -32.64 -14.76 -25.58
CA ARG A 752 -33.67 -14.49 -24.57
C ARG A 752 -33.06 -13.52 -23.55
N THR A 753 -33.56 -12.30 -23.50
CA THR A 753 -33.22 -11.34 -22.46
C THR A 753 -33.74 -11.85 -21.11
N ALA A 754 -32.85 -12.28 -20.21
CA ALA A 754 -33.12 -12.13 -18.78
C ALA A 754 -32.72 -10.69 -18.44
N ARG A 755 -33.69 -9.86 -18.04
CA ARG A 755 -33.40 -8.52 -17.53
C ARG A 755 -32.89 -8.65 -16.09
N PRO A 756 -31.79 -8.00 -15.69
CA PRO A 756 -31.50 -7.73 -14.30
C PRO A 756 -32.42 -6.59 -13.82
N ASN A 757 -33.02 -6.75 -12.64
CA ASN A 757 -33.76 -5.76 -11.85
C ASN A 757 -35.07 -5.16 -12.42
N ASP A 758 -36.19 -5.78 -12.04
CA ASP A 758 -37.42 -5.05 -11.73
C ASP A 758 -37.99 -5.61 -10.41
N ARG A 759 -37.41 -5.20 -9.27
CA ARG A 759 -38.07 -5.31 -7.96
C ARG A 759 -39.02 -4.11 -7.84
N SER A 760 -40.17 -4.18 -8.49
CA SER A 760 -41.25 -3.21 -8.27
C SER A 760 -42.05 -3.59 -7.02
N ILE A 761 -42.00 -2.70 -6.03
CA ILE A 761 -42.94 -2.54 -4.91
C ILE A 761 -44.39 -2.71 -5.39
N PRO A 762 -45.29 -3.43 -4.69
CA PRO A 762 -46.65 -3.63 -5.16
C PRO A 762 -47.54 -2.45 -4.75
N ASP A 763 -47.74 -1.49 -5.65
CA ASP A 763 -48.75 -0.44 -5.48
C ASP A 763 -50.05 -0.73 -6.25
N ALA A 764 -51.13 -0.73 -5.45
CA ALA A 764 -52.56 -0.49 -5.69
C ALA A 764 -53.20 -0.74 -7.08
N PRO A 765 -54.35 -1.45 -7.13
CA PRO A 765 -55.12 -1.59 -8.37
C PRO A 765 -55.96 -0.33 -8.68
N PRO A 766 -56.29 -0.08 -9.97
CA PRO A 766 -56.73 1.22 -10.44
C PRO A 766 -58.24 1.44 -10.31
N GLN A 767 -58.64 2.68 -9.99
CA GLN A 767 -60.00 3.18 -10.14
C GLN A 767 -60.26 3.56 -11.60
N SER A 768 -61.34 3.02 -12.20
CA SER A 768 -62.25 3.84 -13.01
C SER A 768 -63.65 3.19 -13.13
N ASP A 769 -64.65 4.07 -13.03
CA ASP A 769 -66.09 3.85 -12.98
C ASP A 769 -66.71 3.06 -14.14
N ASN A 770 -67.65 2.14 -13.85
CA ASN A 770 -69.10 2.42 -14.01
C ASN A 770 -70.01 1.22 -13.65
N ARG A 771 -70.92 1.48 -12.70
CA ARG A 771 -72.35 1.10 -12.64
C ARG A 771 -72.83 -0.10 -13.48
N GLN A 772 -73.27 -1.17 -12.80
CA GLN A 772 -74.69 -1.51 -12.61
C GLN A 772 -74.91 -2.87 -11.89
N GLN A 773 -75.80 -2.81 -10.88
CA GLN A 773 -76.80 -3.82 -10.47
C GLN A 773 -76.42 -5.10 -9.70
N ASN A 774 -77.02 -5.18 -8.50
CA ASN A 774 -77.73 -6.32 -7.87
C ASN A 774 -76.88 -7.57 -7.50
N GLU A 775 -76.96 -8.20 -6.32
CA GLU A 775 -78.00 -8.37 -5.30
C GLU A 775 -77.38 -9.05 -4.04
N ARG A 776 -77.88 -8.68 -2.84
CA ARG A 776 -78.29 -9.49 -1.65
C ARG A 776 -77.47 -10.74 -1.26
N GLU A 777 -76.98 -10.95 -0.03
CA GLU A 777 -77.67 -11.36 1.23
C GLU A 777 -76.55 -11.61 2.29
N ARG A 778 -76.51 -10.99 3.48
CA ARG A 778 -77.20 -11.25 4.77
C ARG A 778 -76.85 -12.54 5.55
N ASP A 779 -76.61 -12.31 6.85
CA ASP A 779 -76.73 -13.22 8.02
C ASP A 779 -75.63 -14.26 8.27
N ARG A 780 -75.29 -14.69 9.49
CA ARG A 780 -75.33 -14.20 10.90
C ARG A 780 -74.76 -15.36 11.76
N ASP A 781 -74.37 -15.06 13.00
CA ASP A 781 -74.34 -15.93 14.18
C ASP A 781 -73.18 -16.95 14.44
N ALA A 782 -72.21 -16.47 15.22
CA ALA A 782 -71.87 -16.88 16.59
C ALA A 782 -72.33 -18.25 17.16
N GLN A 783 -71.39 -19.03 17.74
CA GLN A 783 -71.25 -19.36 19.19
C GLN A 783 -70.63 -20.74 19.51
N ARG A 784 -69.58 -20.66 20.37
CA ARG A 784 -69.35 -21.38 21.64
C ARG A 784 -68.67 -22.78 21.72
N ASN A 785 -67.86 -22.83 22.79
CA ASN A 785 -67.47 -23.95 23.67
C ASN A 785 -66.31 -24.84 23.20
N THR A 786 -65.29 -25.19 23.98
CA THR A 786 -65.03 -25.16 25.44
C THR A 786 -63.55 -25.52 25.67
N GLY A 787 -62.84 -24.86 26.62
CA GLY A 787 -61.51 -25.31 27.13
C GLY A 787 -61.64 -26.47 28.15
N PRO A 788 -60.76 -26.64 29.17
CA PRO A 788 -59.43 -26.03 29.42
C PRO A 788 -58.40 -26.96 30.17
N GLN A 789 -57.28 -26.38 30.65
CA GLN A 789 -56.37 -26.78 31.79
C GLN A 789 -55.26 -27.83 31.52
N ARG A 790 -54.05 -27.85 32.14
CA ARG A 790 -53.26 -27.07 33.14
C ARG A 790 -51.82 -27.68 33.12
N ALA A 791 -50.73 -26.91 33.11
CA ALA A 791 -49.87 -26.46 34.24
C ALA A 791 -48.80 -27.45 34.78
N GLU A 792 -47.54 -26.97 34.78
CA GLU A 792 -46.48 -27.05 35.82
C GLU A 792 -45.50 -28.26 35.97
N GLN A 793 -44.20 -27.90 35.85
CA GLN A 793 -43.06 -28.07 36.80
C GLN A 793 -42.10 -29.29 36.81
N ARG A 794 -40.81 -28.90 36.96
CA ARG A 794 -39.57 -29.55 37.52
C ARG A 794 -38.68 -30.36 36.55
N GLN A 795 -37.45 -29.91 36.27
CA GLN A 795 -36.18 -29.84 37.06
C GLN A 795 -35.38 -31.16 37.12
N ASP A 796 -34.14 -31.04 36.60
CA ASP A 796 -32.86 -31.63 37.02
C ASP A 796 -32.73 -33.14 37.28
N ASP A 797 -31.95 -33.81 36.42
CA ASP A 797 -30.79 -34.68 36.74
C ASP A 797 -30.59 -35.78 35.70
N LEU A 798 -29.57 -35.66 34.84
CA LEU A 798 -28.88 -36.84 34.29
C LEU A 798 -27.45 -36.53 33.82
N GLN A 799 -26.61 -36.07 34.74
CA GLN A 799 -25.20 -36.49 34.72
C GLN A 799 -25.18 -38.01 34.98
N ALA A 800 -24.90 -38.80 33.93
CA ALA A 800 -24.27 -40.13 33.94
C ALA A 800 -24.81 -41.02 32.82
N PHE A 801 -24.60 -40.63 31.56
CA PHE A 801 -24.27 -41.63 30.54
C PHE A 801 -22.79 -41.46 30.17
N MET A 802 -21.99 -41.98 31.08
CA MET A 802 -20.56 -42.09 31.01
C MET A 802 -20.06 -42.82 29.74
N ARG A 803 -18.96 -42.29 29.22
CA ARG A 803 -17.75 -43.03 28.83
C ARG A 803 -17.89 -44.02 27.67
N ARG A 804 -17.48 -43.57 26.49
CA ARG A 804 -16.47 -44.21 25.61
C ARG A 804 -16.44 -43.49 24.25
N ARG A 805 -15.68 -42.40 24.16
CA ARG A 805 -14.60 -42.20 23.19
C ARG A 805 -13.95 -40.85 23.44
#